data_AF-A0AAW0L7M9-F1
#
_entry.id   AF-A0AAW0L7M9-F1
#
_cell.length_a   1.000
_cell.length_b   1.000
_cell.length_c   1.000
_cell.angle_alpha   90.00
_cell.angle_beta   90.00
_cell.angle_gamma   90.00
#
_symmetry.space_group_name_H-M   'P 1'
#
loop_
_entity.id
_entity.type
_entity.pdbx_description
1 polymer ?
#
loop_
_entity_poly.entity_id
_entity_poly.type
_entity_poly.pdbx_seq_one_letter_code
_entity_poly.pdbx_strand_id
1 'polypeptide(L)'
;VSYVNVVSPLAELEAEQFPLIQSCVFPKFVSTSDEVRKASAEAERRLDAHALMCSMREDVYLVMKAVAARGEWTSAEAKCYIQSLMREFEQNGLNLTVTKREEVQRLRTQMDELSLQYIKNLNDKSTFLLFSEAELAGLPPEFFKGLDKAENGKFKVNLRSNFVAAVLELCKVGRTRRMVAVAYGKRCGDVNLSVLENLVQLRHKYARLLGYSNYADYAVDLRMAKTTSKVFEFLEDISINLTDLATKELNLLKDLKKKEEGEVPFGIEDLLYYAKRVEEQKFDIDFGALKQYFPVNLVLSGVFKTFQDLFGLRFEEILDAEVWHGDVRVFSVFDLSSRELFGYFYQDIYTREGKYGQTCVVALQNGALSSNGARQVPVALLISQFEKDISGHPGLLRFSEVVNLFHEFGHVVQHICNRASFARFSGLRIDPDFVEIPAQVLENLCYESFVLKLISGFHQDITKPIKDDICKSLKRWRHSFSALKLKQEILYCLFDQIIHSADNIDVVELFKHLHPKASLPVLEGTNPASCFPRSAIGYEAACYSRIWSEVFASDVFASKFHGDPLNQYVGMQFRNKVFGPGGAKEPIEVLSDFLGREPSIQAFVDSFRYALTLANGQDDDDPLQYEGVSSTVAASRNEKGVLPPLFVLGFLVWHYCWTGFVKILSKLPRKPSKNADNREHGGSHTTFLNSSTSSTSSDLGTSKSGNSITSHVALNYASDIGPYYDKKFARGANPKPNGIPVASFYEALPGFRDVPSSEKQSLFIKKLNMCCVIFDFTDPTKYIKEKEIKRNTLLELVDYVTSVNGKYTETVMQEVITMVSANLFRTFNPQPRENKVIEAFDVEEEEPSMDPAWPHLQIVYEFFLRFVASPELDAKLAKRYIDHSFILKLLDLFDSEDPREREYLKTILHRIYGKFMVHRPFIRKATNNIFYIFVFETEKHNGIAELLEILGSVINGFALPLKEEHKLFLIRALIPLHKPKCLPMYHQQLSYCIMQFVEKDCKLADTVIRGLLKYWPITNSSKEVMFLSELEEVLEATQPSEFQRCMVPLFHQIARCLSSSHFQDLLPEPNGFST
;
A
#
# COMPACT_ATOMS: atom_id res chain seq x y z
N VAL A 1 46.88 -7.13 -1.83
CA VAL A 1 45.47 -7.52 -1.63
C VAL A 1 45.42 -8.37 -0.37
N SER A 2 44.63 -7.99 0.62
CA SER A 2 44.61 -8.61 1.96
C SER A 2 43.28 -8.29 2.67
N TYR A 3 42.99 -8.96 3.78
CA TYR A 3 41.82 -8.62 4.62
C TYR A 3 41.78 -7.14 5.02
N VAL A 4 42.91 -6.59 5.51
CA VAL A 4 43.01 -5.22 6.04
C VAL A 4 42.76 -4.14 5.00
N ASN A 5 43.08 -4.38 3.72
CA ASN A 5 42.96 -3.38 2.66
C ASN A 5 41.92 -3.70 1.58
N VAL A 6 40.99 -4.62 1.88
CA VAL A 6 39.81 -4.92 1.03
C VAL A 6 38.58 -5.17 1.90
N VAL A 7 38.67 -6.12 2.83
CA VAL A 7 37.51 -6.62 3.57
C VAL A 7 37.14 -5.70 4.73
N SER A 8 38.11 -5.20 5.50
CA SER A 8 37.83 -4.21 6.56
C SER A 8 37.21 -2.94 6.00
N PRO A 9 37.75 -2.28 4.95
CA PRO A 9 37.16 -1.05 4.43
C PRO A 9 35.77 -1.23 3.81
N LEU A 10 35.47 -2.40 3.24
CA LEU A 10 34.11 -2.72 2.76
C LEU A 10 33.13 -2.94 3.92
N ALA A 11 33.54 -3.64 4.98
CA ALA A 11 32.73 -3.85 6.17
C ALA A 11 32.47 -2.55 6.96
N GLU A 12 33.48 -1.68 7.04
CA GLU A 12 33.38 -0.37 7.68
C GLU A 12 32.48 0.57 6.85
N LEU A 13 32.65 0.63 5.52
CA LEU A 13 31.76 1.36 4.62
C LEU A 13 30.31 0.85 4.70
N GLU A 14 30.09 -0.48 4.80
CA GLU A 14 28.75 -1.06 4.92
C GLU A 14 28.09 -0.70 6.27
N ALA A 15 28.87 -0.56 7.34
CA ALA A 15 28.40 -0.09 8.65
C ALA A 15 28.08 1.41 8.68
N GLU A 16 28.91 2.24 8.04
CA GLU A 16 28.76 3.70 7.97
C GLU A 16 27.64 4.14 7.01
N GLN A 17 27.53 3.50 5.84
CA GLN A 17 26.56 3.92 4.82
C GLN A 17 25.11 3.57 5.19
N PHE A 18 24.89 2.51 5.99
CA PHE A 18 23.54 2.04 6.31
C PHE A 18 22.68 3.10 7.02
N PRO A 19 23.09 3.73 8.14
CA PRO A 19 22.29 4.80 8.77
C PRO A 19 22.14 6.04 7.87
N LEU A 20 23.11 6.34 7.01
CA LEU A 20 23.00 7.44 6.04
C LEU A 20 21.93 7.15 4.96
N ILE A 21 21.88 5.92 4.44
CA ILE A 21 20.83 5.44 3.55
C ILE A 21 19.48 5.49 4.28
N GLN A 22 19.38 4.95 5.49
CA GLN A 22 18.13 4.97 6.26
C GLN A 22 17.65 6.40 6.52
N SER A 23 18.53 7.35 6.85
CA SER A 23 18.15 8.77 7.03
C SER A 23 17.49 9.40 5.79
N CYS A 24 17.82 8.90 4.59
CA CYS A 24 17.16 9.28 3.34
C CYS A 24 15.85 8.51 3.09
N VAL A 25 15.74 7.25 3.53
CA VAL A 25 14.68 6.29 3.12
C VAL A 25 13.56 6.13 4.15
N PHE A 26 13.84 6.19 5.45
CA PHE A 26 12.80 6.05 6.48
C PHE A 26 11.74 7.18 6.49
N PRO A 27 12.04 8.46 6.14
CA PRO A 27 11.05 9.52 6.22
C PRO A 27 9.78 9.31 5.38
N LYS A 28 9.82 8.54 4.29
CA LYS A 28 8.62 8.16 3.51
C LYS A 28 7.56 7.44 4.34
N PHE A 29 7.95 6.73 5.40
CA PHE A 29 7.06 5.96 6.26
C PHE A 29 6.43 6.78 7.40
N VAL A 30 7.02 7.93 7.77
CA VAL A 30 6.68 8.61 9.05
C VAL A 30 6.61 10.14 9.01
N SER A 31 7.16 10.79 7.98
CA SER A 31 7.15 12.26 7.86
C SER A 31 5.73 12.80 7.71
N THR A 32 5.41 13.90 8.41
CA THR A 32 4.17 14.65 8.21
C THR A 32 4.20 15.51 6.94
N SER A 33 5.36 16.08 6.56
CA SER A 33 5.54 16.75 5.26
C SER A 33 5.55 15.71 4.13
N ASP A 34 4.72 15.95 3.12
CA ASP A 34 4.60 15.11 1.93
C ASP A 34 5.76 15.31 0.95
N GLU A 35 6.28 16.54 0.86
CA GLU A 35 7.45 16.81 0.03
C GLU A 35 8.67 16.02 0.52
N VAL A 36 8.81 15.86 1.85
CA VAL A 36 9.81 15.01 2.47
C VAL A 36 9.54 13.53 2.19
N ARG A 37 8.29 13.05 2.23
CA ARG A 37 7.95 11.65 1.86
C ARG A 37 8.31 11.35 0.41
N LYS A 38 7.98 12.26 -0.53
CA LYS A 38 8.35 12.14 -1.95
C LYS A 38 9.85 12.25 -2.21
N ALA A 39 10.54 13.18 -1.54
CA ALA A 39 11.98 13.30 -1.64
C ALA A 39 12.68 12.03 -1.13
N SER A 40 12.15 11.42 -0.06
CA SER A 40 12.62 10.16 0.50
C SER A 40 12.42 8.97 -0.46
N ALA A 41 11.25 8.84 -1.08
CA ALA A 41 10.99 7.80 -2.08
C ALA A 41 11.81 7.96 -3.39
N GLU A 42 12.10 9.20 -3.82
CA GLU A 42 13.01 9.46 -4.95
C GLU A 42 14.50 9.29 -4.56
N ALA A 43 14.85 9.46 -3.29
CA ALA A 43 16.18 9.16 -2.77
C ALA A 43 16.42 7.65 -2.73
N GLU A 44 15.49 6.87 -2.18
CA GLU A 44 15.48 5.40 -2.21
C GLU A 44 15.74 4.87 -3.64
N ARG A 45 14.90 5.27 -4.61
CA ARG A 45 15.03 4.86 -6.02
C ARG A 45 16.39 5.18 -6.66
N ARG A 46 17.13 6.17 -6.14
CA ARG A 46 18.50 6.51 -6.58
C ARG A 46 19.56 5.68 -5.84
N LEU A 47 19.34 5.42 -4.56
CA LEU A 47 20.21 4.59 -3.72
C LEU A 47 20.16 3.13 -4.16
N ASP A 48 18.98 2.60 -4.52
CA ASP A 48 18.81 1.25 -5.09
C ASP A 48 19.57 1.10 -6.42
N ALA A 49 19.42 2.08 -7.32
CA ALA A 49 20.13 2.11 -8.60
C ALA A 49 21.65 2.23 -8.41
N HIS A 50 22.11 2.92 -7.36
CA HIS A 50 23.52 3.00 -6.99
C HIS A 50 24.03 1.68 -6.38
N ALA A 51 23.25 1.04 -5.51
CA ALA A 51 23.57 -0.25 -4.91
C ALA A 51 23.68 -1.35 -5.98
N LEU A 52 22.74 -1.41 -6.92
CA LEU A 52 22.79 -2.33 -8.07
C LEU A 52 24.01 -2.06 -8.98
N MET A 53 24.40 -0.79 -9.19
CA MET A 53 25.63 -0.47 -9.91
C MET A 53 26.87 -0.94 -9.14
N CYS A 54 26.87 -0.86 -7.80
CA CYS A 54 27.98 -1.32 -6.95
C CYS A 54 28.08 -2.85 -6.87
N SER A 55 26.97 -3.59 -6.79
CA SER A 55 26.96 -5.07 -6.81
C SER A 55 27.33 -5.65 -8.18
N MET A 56 27.41 -4.83 -9.23
CA MET A 56 27.88 -5.19 -10.57
C MET A 56 29.36 -4.85 -10.83
N ARG A 57 30.12 -4.42 -9.80
CA ARG A 57 31.54 -4.03 -9.91
C ARG A 57 32.47 -5.24 -10.05
N GLU A 58 32.71 -5.65 -11.29
CA GLU A 58 33.62 -6.76 -11.64
C GLU A 58 35.05 -6.58 -11.11
N ASP A 59 35.57 -5.35 -11.05
CA ASP A 59 36.87 -5.04 -10.47
C ASP A 59 36.92 -5.29 -8.96
N VAL A 60 35.86 -4.95 -8.22
CA VAL A 60 35.74 -5.25 -6.79
C VAL A 60 35.58 -6.75 -6.56
N TYR A 61 34.76 -7.43 -7.37
CA TYR A 61 34.59 -8.88 -7.33
C TYR A 61 35.90 -9.64 -7.58
N LEU A 62 36.69 -9.26 -8.59
CA LEU A 62 38.00 -9.88 -8.87
C LEU A 62 38.98 -9.72 -7.70
N VAL A 63 38.98 -8.55 -7.04
CA VAL A 63 39.81 -8.27 -5.86
C VAL A 63 39.33 -9.10 -4.65
N MET A 64 38.01 -9.20 -4.42
CA MET A 64 37.42 -10.05 -3.37
C MET A 64 37.72 -11.54 -3.60
N LYS A 65 37.60 -12.01 -4.85
CA LYS A 65 37.93 -13.37 -5.26
C LYS A 65 39.41 -13.70 -5.03
N ALA A 66 40.31 -12.73 -5.24
CA ALA A 66 41.73 -12.85 -4.94
C ALA A 66 42.06 -12.85 -3.43
N VAL A 67 41.21 -12.28 -2.56
CA VAL A 67 41.28 -12.50 -1.10
C VAL A 67 40.77 -13.91 -0.77
N ALA A 68 39.58 -14.26 -1.26
CA ALA A 68 38.93 -15.52 -0.93
C ALA A 68 39.78 -16.75 -1.30
N ALA A 69 40.47 -16.71 -2.44
CA ALA A 69 41.36 -17.78 -2.91
C ALA A 69 42.63 -17.99 -2.04
N ARG A 70 42.97 -17.06 -1.12
CA ARG A 70 44.12 -17.20 -0.21
C ARG A 70 43.82 -17.99 1.06
N GLY A 71 42.56 -18.05 1.48
CA GLY A 71 42.18 -18.67 2.77
C GLY A 71 42.63 -17.90 4.02
N GLU A 72 43.13 -16.66 3.87
CA GLU A 72 43.66 -15.81 4.94
C GLU A 72 42.50 -15.10 5.70
N TRP A 73 41.84 -15.82 6.62
CA TRP A 73 40.72 -15.30 7.43
C TRP A 73 41.15 -14.85 8.83
N THR A 74 40.56 -13.77 9.35
CA THR A 74 40.77 -13.28 10.73
C THR A 74 39.85 -13.94 11.77
N SER A 75 38.67 -14.41 11.36
CA SER A 75 37.71 -15.14 12.20
C SER A 75 36.77 -15.99 11.35
N ALA A 76 35.98 -16.86 12.00
CA ALA A 76 34.91 -17.61 11.32
C ALA A 76 33.84 -16.67 10.73
N GLU A 77 33.46 -15.63 11.48
CA GLU A 77 32.50 -14.61 11.00
C GLU A 77 33.06 -13.83 9.79
N ALA A 78 34.35 -13.49 9.79
CA ALA A 78 35.01 -12.84 8.65
C ALA A 78 35.02 -13.72 7.39
N LYS A 79 35.16 -15.05 7.55
CA LYS A 79 34.99 -16.01 6.45
C LYS A 79 33.55 -16.01 5.94
N CYS A 80 32.55 -16.09 6.83
CA CYS A 80 31.12 -16.00 6.47
C CYS A 80 30.78 -14.70 5.73
N TYR A 81 31.37 -13.58 6.15
CA TYR A 81 31.21 -12.26 5.52
C TYR A 81 31.71 -12.26 4.06
N ILE A 82 32.95 -12.72 3.84
CA ILE A 82 33.56 -12.81 2.51
C ILE A 82 32.78 -13.79 1.62
N GLN A 83 32.33 -14.93 2.16
CA GLN A 83 31.50 -15.88 1.42
C GLN A 83 30.13 -15.29 1.05
N SER A 84 29.54 -14.47 1.90
CA SER A 84 28.27 -13.78 1.62
C SER A 84 28.39 -12.73 0.52
N LEU A 85 29.43 -11.87 0.56
CA LEU A 85 29.71 -10.92 -0.52
C LEU A 85 30.02 -11.63 -1.85
N MET A 86 30.80 -12.71 -1.81
CA MET A 86 31.09 -13.51 -3.01
C MET A 86 29.82 -14.09 -3.62
N ARG A 87 28.89 -14.63 -2.82
CA ARG A 87 27.58 -15.11 -3.32
C ARG A 87 26.75 -13.99 -3.93
N GLU A 88 26.72 -12.80 -3.34
CA GLU A 88 25.98 -11.65 -3.88
C GLU A 88 26.49 -11.22 -5.27
N PHE A 89 27.80 -11.13 -5.45
CA PHE A 89 28.41 -10.87 -6.76
C PHE A 89 28.12 -11.98 -7.79
N GLU A 90 28.05 -13.24 -7.34
CA GLU A 90 27.82 -14.39 -8.21
C GLU A 90 26.33 -14.58 -8.58
N GLN A 91 25.40 -14.24 -7.69
CA GLN A 91 23.96 -14.15 -7.99
C GLN A 91 23.59 -12.97 -8.88
N ASN A 92 24.42 -11.91 -8.91
CA ASN A 92 24.35 -10.85 -9.93
C ASN A 92 25.18 -11.18 -11.20
N GLY A 93 25.66 -12.42 -11.32
CA GLY A 93 26.21 -12.97 -12.56
C GLY A 93 27.64 -12.52 -12.89
N LEU A 94 28.43 -12.05 -11.93
CA LEU A 94 29.84 -11.69 -12.17
C LEU A 94 30.77 -12.91 -12.36
N ASN A 95 30.31 -14.12 -12.04
CA ASN A 95 30.92 -15.38 -12.47
C ASN A 95 30.53 -15.81 -13.89
N LEU A 96 29.53 -15.17 -14.52
CA LEU A 96 29.05 -15.50 -15.85
C LEU A 96 29.79 -14.71 -16.95
N THR A 97 29.75 -15.25 -18.17
CA THR A 97 30.10 -14.49 -19.38
C THR A 97 29.13 -13.33 -19.58
N VAL A 98 29.59 -12.24 -20.21
CA VAL A 98 28.79 -11.01 -20.44
C VAL A 98 27.42 -11.34 -21.05
N THR A 99 27.37 -12.15 -22.11
CA THR A 99 26.10 -12.56 -22.77
C THR A 99 25.14 -13.33 -21.86
N LYS A 100 25.65 -14.12 -20.90
CA LYS A 100 24.82 -14.77 -19.89
C LYS A 100 24.33 -13.78 -18.83
N ARG A 101 25.17 -12.81 -18.44
CA ARG A 101 24.84 -11.75 -17.48
C ARG A 101 23.75 -10.81 -18.05
N GLU A 102 23.86 -10.44 -19.32
CA GLU A 102 22.85 -9.70 -20.09
C GLU A 102 21.51 -10.44 -20.13
N GLU A 103 21.52 -11.75 -20.42
CA GLU A 103 20.30 -12.57 -20.43
C GLU A 103 19.69 -12.74 -19.02
N VAL A 104 20.50 -12.91 -17.97
CA VAL A 104 20.04 -12.95 -16.57
C VAL A 104 19.35 -11.62 -16.18
N GLN A 105 19.93 -10.49 -16.57
CA GLN A 105 19.30 -9.17 -16.33
C GLN A 105 17.99 -9.02 -17.11
N ARG A 106 17.97 -9.42 -18.39
CA ARG A 106 16.77 -9.37 -19.25
C ARG A 106 15.63 -10.23 -18.70
N LEU A 107 15.93 -11.41 -18.16
CA LEU A 107 14.95 -12.28 -17.51
C LEU A 107 14.42 -11.70 -16.20
N ARG A 108 15.27 -11.07 -15.38
CA ARG A 108 14.83 -10.40 -14.14
C ARG A 108 13.80 -9.31 -14.45
N THR A 109 14.08 -8.41 -15.40
CA THR A 109 13.10 -7.40 -15.85
C THR A 109 11.77 -8.00 -16.31
N GLN A 110 11.79 -9.08 -17.11
CA GLN A 110 10.55 -9.73 -17.54
C GLN A 110 9.77 -10.40 -16.39
N MET A 111 10.47 -10.94 -15.39
CA MET A 111 9.84 -11.46 -14.17
C MET A 111 9.24 -10.35 -13.30
N ASP A 112 9.91 -9.21 -13.17
CA ASP A 112 9.42 -8.05 -12.42
C ASP A 112 8.13 -7.49 -13.06
N GLU A 113 8.10 -7.38 -14.40
CA GLU A 113 6.95 -6.84 -15.16
C GLU A 113 5.73 -7.76 -15.12
N LEU A 114 5.91 -9.07 -15.30
CA LEU A 114 4.82 -10.04 -15.20
C LEU A 114 4.31 -10.19 -13.75
N SER A 115 5.19 -10.08 -12.75
CA SER A 115 4.79 -10.07 -11.33
C SER A 115 3.91 -8.84 -11.02
N LEU A 116 4.31 -7.66 -11.51
CA LEU A 116 3.50 -6.45 -11.39
C LEU A 116 2.16 -6.56 -12.14
N GLN A 117 2.14 -7.21 -13.31
CA GLN A 117 0.91 -7.48 -14.05
C GLN A 117 -0.04 -8.42 -13.29
N TYR A 118 0.47 -9.52 -12.72
CA TYR A 118 -0.34 -10.47 -11.94
C TYR A 118 -1.01 -9.79 -10.75
N ILE A 119 -0.26 -8.99 -9.99
CA ILE A 119 -0.76 -8.23 -8.83
C ILE A 119 -1.77 -7.16 -9.27
N LYS A 120 -1.48 -6.43 -10.36
CA LYS A 120 -2.42 -5.43 -10.91
C LYS A 120 -3.75 -6.06 -11.31
N ASN A 121 -3.74 -7.27 -11.86
CA ASN A 121 -4.94 -8.00 -12.26
C ASN A 121 -5.73 -8.53 -11.06
N LEU A 122 -5.07 -8.98 -9.98
CA LEU A 122 -5.74 -9.34 -8.71
C LEU A 122 -6.52 -8.15 -8.13
N ASN A 123 -5.93 -6.96 -8.23
CA ASN A 123 -6.47 -5.71 -7.72
C ASN A 123 -7.53 -5.04 -8.65
N ASP A 124 -8.10 -5.78 -9.62
CA ASP A 124 -9.16 -5.22 -10.47
C ASP A 124 -10.51 -5.15 -9.73
N LYS A 125 -10.96 -3.92 -9.56
CA LYS A 125 -12.16 -3.54 -8.80
C LYS A 125 -13.46 -3.72 -9.58
N SER A 126 -13.41 -4.26 -10.81
CA SER A 126 -14.55 -4.39 -11.73
C SER A 126 -15.63 -5.39 -11.33
N THR A 127 -15.29 -6.44 -10.56
CA THR A 127 -16.14 -7.64 -10.43
C THR A 127 -16.97 -7.66 -9.15
N PHE A 128 -18.30 -7.76 -9.31
CA PHE A 128 -19.29 -7.80 -8.23
C PHE A 128 -20.43 -8.80 -8.53
N LEU A 129 -21.18 -9.18 -7.49
CA LEU A 129 -22.41 -9.97 -7.57
C LEU A 129 -23.61 -9.20 -7.00
N LEU A 130 -24.83 -9.56 -7.45
CA LEU A 130 -26.07 -8.87 -7.07
C LEU A 130 -26.98 -9.75 -6.20
N PHE A 131 -27.16 -9.35 -4.93
CA PHE A 131 -27.98 -10.06 -3.95
C PHE A 131 -29.06 -9.16 -3.33
N SER A 132 -30.24 -9.72 -3.08
CA SER A 132 -31.28 -9.10 -2.26
C SER A 132 -30.95 -9.23 -0.77
N GLU A 133 -31.63 -8.46 0.07
CA GLU A 133 -31.46 -8.50 1.53
C GLU A 133 -31.69 -9.92 2.11
N ALA A 134 -32.69 -10.64 1.58
CA ALA A 134 -32.99 -12.02 1.96
C ALA A 134 -31.91 -13.03 1.51
N GLU A 135 -31.21 -12.76 0.40
CA GLU A 135 -30.05 -13.56 -0.03
C GLU A 135 -28.79 -13.27 0.81
N LEU A 136 -28.77 -12.18 1.59
CA LEU A 136 -27.67 -11.77 2.49
C LEU A 136 -28.00 -11.98 3.99
N ALA A 137 -29.03 -12.78 4.30
CA ALA A 137 -29.48 -12.98 5.67
C ALA A 137 -28.37 -13.55 6.59
N GLY A 138 -28.15 -12.90 7.73
CA GLY A 138 -27.12 -13.25 8.72
C GLY A 138 -26.02 -12.21 8.88
N LEU A 139 -25.77 -11.40 7.85
CA LEU A 139 -24.80 -10.30 7.89
C LEU A 139 -25.28 -9.15 8.81
N PRO A 140 -24.37 -8.43 9.49
CA PRO A 140 -24.73 -7.36 10.41
C PRO A 140 -25.22 -6.11 9.67
N PRO A 141 -26.06 -5.25 10.29
CA PRO A 141 -26.58 -4.02 9.66
C PRO A 141 -25.51 -3.09 9.09
N GLU A 142 -24.34 -3.04 9.73
CA GLU A 142 -23.18 -2.26 9.30
C GLU A 142 -22.63 -2.71 7.92
N PHE A 143 -22.66 -4.01 7.63
CA PHE A 143 -22.23 -4.56 6.34
C PHE A 143 -23.02 -3.94 5.18
N PHE A 144 -24.34 -3.81 5.35
CA PHE A 144 -25.23 -3.25 4.34
C PHE A 144 -25.04 -1.74 4.10
N LYS A 145 -24.36 -1.00 4.99
CA LYS A 145 -23.99 0.40 4.75
C LYS A 145 -22.85 0.53 3.74
N GLY A 146 -21.93 -0.44 3.71
CA GLY A 146 -20.78 -0.46 2.80
C GLY A 146 -21.10 -0.96 1.39
N LEU A 147 -22.33 -1.40 1.12
CA LEU A 147 -22.74 -1.95 -0.17
C LEU A 147 -23.54 -0.92 -1.00
N ASP A 148 -23.06 -0.67 -2.21
CA ASP A 148 -23.84 0.00 -3.26
C ASP A 148 -25.12 -0.80 -3.60
N LYS A 149 -26.13 -0.13 -4.17
CA LYS A 149 -27.29 -0.78 -4.78
C LYS A 149 -27.29 -0.65 -6.30
N ALA A 150 -27.80 -1.66 -6.98
CA ALA A 150 -28.13 -1.63 -8.40
C ALA A 150 -29.55 -1.10 -8.64
N GLU A 151 -29.87 -0.73 -9.88
CA GLU A 151 -31.16 -0.16 -10.28
C GLU A 151 -32.37 -1.06 -9.95
N ASN A 152 -32.15 -2.38 -9.89
CA ASN A 152 -33.16 -3.37 -9.49
C ASN A 152 -33.32 -3.54 -7.97
N GLY A 153 -32.68 -2.68 -7.17
CA GLY A 153 -32.75 -2.69 -5.70
C GLY A 153 -31.87 -3.72 -5.00
N LYS A 154 -31.19 -4.62 -5.72
CA LYS A 154 -30.21 -5.55 -5.12
C LYS A 154 -28.93 -4.82 -4.70
N PHE A 155 -28.31 -5.30 -3.62
CA PHE A 155 -26.99 -4.88 -3.18
C PHE A 155 -25.89 -5.44 -4.09
N LYS A 156 -24.85 -4.65 -4.37
CA LYS A 156 -23.62 -5.07 -5.03
C LYS A 156 -22.61 -5.55 -3.98
N VAL A 157 -22.27 -6.84 -4.00
CA VAL A 157 -21.16 -7.39 -3.21
C VAL A 157 -19.94 -7.49 -4.12
N ASN A 158 -18.91 -6.67 -3.84
CA ASN A 158 -17.64 -6.70 -4.57
C ASN A 158 -16.83 -7.94 -4.18
N LEU A 159 -16.04 -8.49 -5.11
CA LEU A 159 -15.21 -9.68 -4.84
C LEU A 159 -13.84 -9.33 -4.22
N ARG A 160 -13.87 -8.56 -3.13
CA ARG A 160 -12.70 -8.19 -2.32
C ARG A 160 -12.62 -9.04 -1.05
N SER A 161 -11.41 -9.19 -0.50
CA SER A 161 -11.15 -10.07 0.65
C SER A 161 -12.07 -9.79 1.85
N ASN A 162 -12.26 -8.52 2.21
CA ASN A 162 -13.12 -8.08 3.31
C ASN A 162 -14.60 -8.49 3.14
N PHE A 163 -15.21 -8.18 1.99
CA PHE A 163 -16.61 -8.52 1.70
C PHE A 163 -16.81 -10.03 1.58
N VAL A 164 -15.86 -10.73 0.97
CA VAL A 164 -15.92 -12.18 0.74
C VAL A 164 -15.76 -12.94 2.05
N ALA A 165 -14.80 -12.57 2.91
CA ALA A 165 -14.64 -13.15 4.23
C ALA A 165 -15.91 -12.98 5.08
N ALA A 166 -16.46 -11.76 5.15
CA ALA A 166 -17.70 -11.49 5.89
C ALA A 166 -18.90 -12.31 5.38
N VAL A 167 -19.08 -12.46 4.06
CA VAL A 167 -20.14 -13.33 3.50
C VAL A 167 -19.89 -14.80 3.87
N LEU A 168 -18.66 -15.30 3.75
CA LEU A 168 -18.35 -16.70 4.01
C LEU A 168 -18.33 -17.06 5.50
N GLU A 169 -18.10 -16.11 6.41
CA GLU A 169 -18.22 -16.29 7.86
C GLU A 169 -19.66 -16.14 8.38
N LEU A 170 -20.44 -15.16 7.87
CA LEU A 170 -21.67 -14.69 8.55
C LEU A 170 -22.96 -14.92 7.76
N CYS A 171 -22.90 -15.14 6.44
CA CYS A 171 -24.12 -15.32 5.65
C CYS A 171 -24.71 -16.72 5.86
N LYS A 172 -25.94 -16.77 6.37
CA LYS A 172 -26.68 -18.03 6.64
C LYS A 172 -27.16 -18.71 5.36
N VAL A 173 -27.20 -17.99 4.23
CA VAL A 173 -27.69 -18.51 2.96
C VAL A 173 -26.57 -19.25 2.22
N GLY A 174 -26.52 -20.58 2.35
CA GLY A 174 -25.49 -21.41 1.73
C GLY A 174 -25.36 -21.25 0.21
N ARG A 175 -26.46 -20.98 -0.51
CA ARG A 175 -26.44 -20.63 -1.93
C ARG A 175 -25.62 -19.36 -2.21
N THR A 176 -25.74 -18.35 -1.36
CA THR A 176 -25.00 -17.08 -1.47
C THR A 176 -23.52 -17.31 -1.18
N ARG A 177 -23.19 -18.07 -0.11
CA ARG A 177 -21.81 -18.49 0.18
C ARG A 177 -21.18 -19.19 -1.04
N ARG A 178 -21.86 -20.18 -1.63
CA ARG A 178 -21.41 -20.88 -2.84
C ARG A 178 -21.22 -19.95 -4.03
N MET A 179 -22.16 -19.04 -4.30
CA MET A 179 -22.06 -18.11 -5.43
C MET A 179 -20.88 -17.15 -5.28
N VAL A 180 -20.63 -16.62 -4.07
CA VAL A 180 -19.48 -15.76 -3.79
C VAL A 180 -18.17 -16.54 -3.88
N ALA A 181 -18.09 -17.73 -3.27
CA ALA A 181 -16.88 -18.57 -3.32
C ALA A 181 -16.49 -18.98 -4.75
N VAL A 182 -17.46 -19.41 -5.58
CA VAL A 182 -17.21 -19.78 -6.98
C VAL A 182 -16.75 -18.58 -7.81
N ALA A 183 -17.27 -17.39 -7.55
CA ALA A 183 -16.85 -16.19 -8.27
C ALA A 183 -15.47 -15.68 -7.81
N TYR A 184 -15.18 -15.74 -6.50
CA TYR A 184 -13.87 -15.37 -5.95
C TYR A 184 -12.76 -16.31 -6.44
N GLY A 185 -13.01 -17.62 -6.42
CA GLY A 185 -12.14 -18.66 -7.01
C GLY A 185 -12.11 -18.68 -8.54
N LYS A 186 -12.58 -17.61 -9.19
CA LYS A 186 -12.49 -17.35 -10.64
C LYS A 186 -11.91 -15.97 -10.98
N ARG A 187 -11.50 -15.16 -9.99
CA ARG A 187 -10.91 -13.84 -10.26
C ARG A 187 -9.74 -13.97 -11.24
N CYS A 188 -9.61 -12.97 -12.12
CA CYS A 188 -8.58 -12.83 -13.15
C CYS A 188 -8.55 -13.90 -14.27
N GLY A 189 -9.14 -15.08 -14.05
CA GLY A 189 -9.34 -16.12 -15.05
C GLY A 189 -8.07 -16.53 -15.83
N ASP A 190 -8.26 -16.86 -17.10
CA ASP A 190 -7.20 -17.37 -17.97
C ASP A 190 -6.05 -16.34 -18.17
N VAL A 191 -6.33 -15.04 -18.02
CA VAL A 191 -5.32 -13.97 -18.14
C VAL A 191 -4.23 -14.13 -17.08
N ASN A 192 -4.59 -14.31 -15.81
CA ASN A 192 -3.59 -14.53 -14.76
C ASN A 192 -2.98 -15.93 -14.81
N LEU A 193 -3.73 -16.94 -15.27
CA LEU A 193 -3.18 -18.28 -15.47
C LEU A 193 -1.97 -18.23 -16.41
N SER A 194 -2.12 -17.62 -17.58
CA SER A 194 -1.01 -17.46 -18.54
C SER A 194 0.12 -16.56 -18.03
N VAL A 195 -0.16 -15.54 -17.21
CA VAL A 195 0.90 -14.73 -16.56
C VAL A 195 1.70 -15.58 -15.56
N LEU A 196 1.05 -16.43 -14.76
CA LEU A 196 1.71 -17.35 -13.81
C LEU A 196 2.53 -18.41 -14.52
N GLU A 197 1.99 -19.02 -15.60
CA GLU A 197 2.70 -20.00 -16.42
C GLU A 197 3.97 -19.41 -17.05
N ASN A 198 3.89 -18.19 -17.59
CA ASN A 198 5.05 -17.47 -18.13
C ASN A 198 6.08 -17.12 -17.04
N LEU A 199 5.62 -16.65 -15.86
CA LEU A 199 6.49 -16.39 -14.71
C LEU A 199 7.28 -17.63 -14.29
N VAL A 200 6.60 -18.78 -14.16
CA VAL A 200 7.23 -20.06 -13.80
C VAL A 200 8.27 -20.49 -14.84
N GLN A 201 7.97 -20.36 -16.14
CA GLN A 201 8.93 -20.68 -17.21
C GLN A 201 10.17 -19.78 -17.20
N LEU A 202 10.00 -18.46 -16.99
CA LEU A 202 11.13 -17.53 -16.88
C LEU A 202 11.97 -17.79 -15.63
N ARG A 203 11.33 -18.08 -14.49
CA ARG A 203 11.97 -18.47 -13.23
C ARG A 203 12.85 -19.72 -13.42
N HIS A 204 12.32 -20.79 -14.02
CA HIS A 204 13.12 -21.99 -14.34
C HIS A 204 14.31 -21.68 -15.26
N LYS A 205 14.11 -20.85 -16.30
CA LYS A 205 15.18 -20.44 -17.23
C LYS A 205 16.27 -19.62 -16.53
N TYR A 206 15.89 -18.69 -15.66
CA TYR A 206 16.78 -17.86 -14.86
C TYR A 206 17.65 -18.72 -13.93
N ALA A 207 17.04 -19.64 -13.18
CA ALA A 207 17.75 -20.55 -12.28
C ALA A 207 18.78 -21.43 -13.02
N ARG A 208 18.43 -21.92 -14.22
CA ARG A 208 19.30 -22.72 -15.10
C ARG A 208 20.49 -21.96 -15.67
N LEU A 209 20.39 -20.63 -15.84
CA LEU A 209 21.53 -19.79 -16.23
C LEU A 209 22.53 -19.59 -15.08
N LEU A 210 22.03 -19.55 -13.85
CA LEU A 210 22.83 -19.50 -12.61
C LEU A 210 23.38 -20.88 -12.19
N GLY A 211 22.88 -21.97 -12.76
CA GLY A 211 23.41 -23.34 -12.59
C GLY A 211 22.54 -24.30 -11.77
N TYR A 212 21.33 -23.89 -11.39
CA TYR A 212 20.38 -24.70 -10.62
C TYR A 212 19.44 -25.50 -11.55
N SER A 213 18.91 -26.62 -11.08
CA SER A 213 18.06 -27.54 -11.88
C SER A 213 16.70 -26.94 -12.24
N ASN A 214 16.11 -26.25 -11.27
CA ASN A 214 14.78 -25.63 -11.27
C ASN A 214 14.83 -24.37 -10.38
N TYR A 215 13.74 -23.61 -10.31
CA TYR A 215 13.71 -22.37 -9.51
C TYR A 215 13.61 -22.59 -8.00
N ALA A 216 12.92 -23.64 -7.55
CA ALA A 216 12.74 -23.91 -6.12
C ALA A 216 14.09 -24.27 -5.44
N ASP A 217 14.96 -25.02 -6.10
CA ASP A 217 16.33 -25.30 -5.63
C ASP A 217 17.13 -24.00 -5.48
N TYR A 218 17.06 -23.08 -6.45
CA TYR A 218 17.70 -21.75 -6.37
C TYR A 218 17.15 -20.91 -5.22
N ALA A 219 15.84 -20.93 -5.02
CA ALA A 219 15.15 -20.13 -4.00
C ALA A 219 15.39 -20.64 -2.57
N VAL A 220 15.57 -21.96 -2.39
CA VAL A 220 15.68 -22.61 -1.07
C VAL A 220 17.13 -22.82 -0.60
N ASP A 221 18.12 -22.85 -1.51
CA ASP A 221 19.56 -23.04 -1.20
C ASP A 221 20.11 -22.12 -0.09
N LEU A 222 19.73 -20.84 -0.08
CA LEU A 222 20.15 -19.90 0.97
C LEU A 222 19.40 -20.07 2.30
N ARG A 223 18.15 -20.54 2.26
CA ARG A 223 17.20 -20.54 3.38
C ARG A 223 17.52 -21.61 4.44
N MET A 224 16.80 -21.67 5.56
CA MET A 224 17.01 -22.68 6.60
C MET A 224 16.74 -24.11 6.10
N ALA A 225 15.77 -24.31 5.21
CA ALA A 225 15.45 -25.65 4.68
C ALA A 225 16.52 -26.25 3.75
N LYS A 226 17.33 -25.42 3.07
CA LYS A 226 18.43 -25.77 2.13
C LYS A 226 18.08 -26.59 0.89
N THR A 227 17.09 -27.49 0.91
CA THR A 227 16.69 -28.27 -0.27
C THR A 227 15.18 -28.38 -0.41
N THR A 228 14.71 -28.47 -1.67
CA THR A 228 13.31 -28.72 -2.03
C THR A 228 12.78 -30.02 -1.43
N SER A 229 13.59 -31.09 -1.40
CA SER A 229 13.24 -32.36 -0.77
C SER A 229 12.86 -32.21 0.71
N LYS A 230 13.63 -31.43 1.49
CA LYS A 230 13.32 -31.17 2.90
C LYS A 230 12.02 -30.40 3.10
N VAL A 231 11.68 -29.49 2.18
CA VAL A 231 10.40 -28.77 2.22
C VAL A 231 9.24 -29.72 1.92
N PHE A 232 9.39 -30.63 0.95
CA PHE A 232 8.38 -31.65 0.67
C PHE A 232 8.18 -32.62 1.83
N GLU A 233 9.27 -33.18 2.38
CA GLU A 233 9.25 -34.06 3.55
C GLU A 233 8.52 -33.40 4.73
N PHE A 234 8.89 -32.15 5.06
CA PHE A 234 8.26 -31.35 6.12
C PHE A 234 6.74 -31.14 5.90
N LEU A 235 6.33 -30.75 4.69
CA LEU A 235 4.91 -30.51 4.37
C LEU A 235 4.09 -31.80 4.36
N GLU A 236 4.64 -32.91 3.87
CA GLU A 236 3.97 -34.21 3.86
C GLU A 236 3.87 -34.82 5.27
N ASP A 237 4.92 -34.77 6.09
CA ASP A 237 4.91 -35.29 7.47
C ASP A 237 3.88 -34.58 8.37
N ILE A 238 3.79 -33.25 8.28
CA ILE A 238 2.78 -32.46 9.01
C ILE A 238 1.39 -32.80 8.48
N SER A 239 1.21 -32.89 7.16
CA SER A 239 -0.06 -33.26 6.55
C SER A 239 -0.53 -34.63 7.04
N ILE A 240 0.34 -35.64 7.05
CA ILE A 240 0.05 -36.99 7.56
C ILE A 240 -0.40 -36.91 9.02
N ASN A 241 0.41 -36.32 9.90
CA ASN A 241 0.15 -36.23 11.35
C ASN A 241 -1.17 -35.54 11.73
N LEU A 242 -1.69 -34.65 10.89
CA LEU A 242 -2.91 -33.88 11.13
C LEU A 242 -4.17 -34.45 10.45
N THR A 243 -4.05 -35.53 9.67
CA THR A 243 -5.18 -36.07 8.87
C THR A 243 -6.37 -36.51 9.73
N ASP A 244 -6.11 -37.22 10.83
CA ASP A 244 -7.15 -37.67 11.77
C ASP A 244 -7.84 -36.50 12.49
N LEU A 245 -7.06 -35.46 12.82
CA LEU A 245 -7.56 -34.27 13.50
C LEU A 245 -8.43 -33.43 12.57
N ALA A 246 -7.95 -33.11 11.37
CA ALA A 246 -8.71 -32.42 10.34
C ALA A 246 -10.00 -33.19 9.96
N THR A 247 -9.95 -34.52 9.95
CA THR A 247 -11.14 -35.36 9.72
C THR A 247 -12.18 -35.23 10.84
N LYS A 248 -11.75 -35.23 12.11
CA LYS A 248 -12.63 -35.00 13.28
C LYS A 248 -13.24 -33.59 13.26
N GLU A 249 -12.42 -32.58 12.99
CA GLU A 249 -12.85 -31.19 12.82
C GLU A 249 -13.90 -31.06 11.69
N LEU A 250 -13.63 -31.62 10.50
CA LEU A 250 -14.53 -31.54 9.36
C LEU A 250 -15.85 -32.26 9.59
N ASN A 251 -15.84 -33.38 10.31
CA ASN A 251 -17.07 -34.10 10.66
C ASN A 251 -17.92 -33.32 11.67
N LEU A 252 -17.31 -32.59 12.61
CA LEU A 252 -18.04 -31.66 13.50
C LEU A 252 -18.75 -30.55 12.72
N LEU A 253 -18.12 -30.02 11.66
CA LEU A 253 -18.73 -29.01 10.78
C LEU A 253 -19.88 -29.60 9.93
N LYS A 254 -19.67 -30.79 9.35
CA LYS A 254 -20.72 -31.54 8.63
C LYS A 254 -21.93 -31.85 9.52
N ASP A 255 -21.71 -32.27 10.76
CA ASP A 255 -22.78 -32.57 11.71
C ASP A 255 -23.55 -31.31 12.14
N LEU A 256 -22.91 -30.14 12.18
CA LEU A 256 -23.63 -28.88 12.41
C LEU A 256 -24.42 -28.45 11.16
N LYS A 257 -23.82 -28.53 9.96
CA LYS A 257 -24.56 -28.30 8.70
C LYS A 257 -25.78 -29.22 8.57
N LYS A 258 -25.62 -30.50 8.92
CA LYS A 258 -26.71 -31.48 8.91
C LYS A 258 -27.87 -31.13 9.85
N LYS A 259 -27.61 -30.38 10.92
CA LYS A 259 -28.63 -29.89 11.87
C LYS A 259 -29.27 -28.57 11.43
N GLU A 260 -28.54 -27.68 10.75
CA GLU A 260 -29.05 -26.37 10.29
C GLU A 260 -29.69 -26.41 8.89
N GLU A 261 -29.10 -27.14 7.94
CA GLU A 261 -29.51 -27.20 6.52
C GLU A 261 -30.02 -28.58 6.06
N GLY A 262 -29.91 -29.63 6.88
CA GLY A 262 -30.29 -31.01 6.53
C GLY A 262 -29.23 -31.76 5.71
N GLU A 263 -29.63 -32.77 4.95
CA GLU A 263 -28.73 -33.66 4.17
C GLU A 263 -28.07 -32.99 2.93
N VAL A 264 -27.82 -31.68 2.99
CA VAL A 264 -27.13 -30.91 1.94
C VAL A 264 -25.62 -31.15 2.05
N PRO A 265 -24.92 -31.58 0.98
CA PRO A 265 -23.48 -31.77 1.00
C PRO A 265 -22.70 -30.56 1.50
N PHE A 266 -21.62 -30.82 2.25
CA PHE A 266 -20.72 -29.80 2.79
C PHE A 266 -19.63 -29.46 1.77
N GLY A 267 -19.58 -28.20 1.33
CA GLY A 267 -18.57 -27.65 0.42
C GLY A 267 -17.50 -26.82 1.14
N ILE A 268 -16.56 -26.24 0.39
CA ILE A 268 -15.55 -25.34 1.00
C ILE A 268 -16.16 -23.98 1.38
N GLU A 269 -17.23 -23.56 0.69
CA GLU A 269 -18.02 -22.37 0.98
C GLU A 269 -18.74 -22.42 2.34
N ASP A 270 -18.78 -23.59 2.97
CA ASP A 270 -19.36 -23.84 4.29
C ASP A 270 -18.31 -23.76 5.41
N LEU A 271 -17.01 -23.84 5.08
CA LEU A 271 -15.92 -24.02 6.04
C LEU A 271 -15.87 -22.88 7.07
N LEU A 272 -15.83 -21.62 6.60
CA LEU A 272 -15.72 -20.46 7.47
C LEU A 272 -16.99 -20.25 8.31
N TYR A 273 -18.18 -20.32 7.70
CA TYR A 273 -19.46 -20.18 8.42
C TYR A 273 -19.60 -21.23 9.52
N TYR A 274 -19.42 -22.51 9.23
CA TYR A 274 -19.61 -23.53 10.27
C TYR A 274 -18.48 -23.55 11.31
N ALA A 275 -17.24 -23.22 10.95
CA ALA A 275 -16.17 -23.00 11.95
C ALA A 275 -16.54 -21.84 12.90
N LYS A 276 -16.96 -20.69 12.34
CA LYS A 276 -17.41 -19.53 13.11
C LYS A 276 -18.58 -19.87 14.04
N ARG A 277 -19.59 -20.59 13.52
CA ARG A 277 -20.76 -21.06 14.27
C ARG A 277 -20.40 -22.02 15.41
N VAL A 278 -19.39 -22.89 15.25
CA VAL A 278 -18.92 -23.76 16.34
C VAL A 278 -18.08 -22.98 17.35
N GLU A 279 -17.23 -22.04 16.91
CA GLU A 279 -16.48 -21.18 17.82
C GLU A 279 -17.42 -20.39 18.74
N GLU A 280 -18.49 -19.80 18.20
CA GLU A 280 -19.56 -19.12 18.96
C GLU A 280 -20.33 -20.04 19.93
N GLN A 281 -20.34 -21.36 19.70
CA GLN A 281 -20.99 -22.34 20.57
C GLN A 281 -20.06 -22.94 21.63
N LYS A 282 -18.73 -22.95 21.39
CA LYS A 282 -17.73 -23.53 22.28
C LYS A 282 -16.97 -22.50 23.13
N PHE A 283 -16.87 -21.24 22.69
CA PHE A 283 -16.08 -20.21 23.36
C PHE A 283 -16.94 -19.00 23.74
N ASP A 284 -17.22 -18.86 25.04
CA ASP A 284 -17.88 -17.70 25.62
C ASP A 284 -16.90 -16.50 25.68
N ILE A 285 -16.58 -15.94 24.51
CA ILE A 285 -15.62 -14.85 24.32
C ILE A 285 -16.22 -13.78 23.41
N ASP A 286 -16.75 -12.71 24.01
CA ASP A 286 -17.04 -11.48 23.29
C ASP A 286 -15.74 -10.69 23.04
N PHE A 287 -15.15 -10.87 21.85
CA PHE A 287 -13.97 -10.12 21.40
C PHE A 287 -14.21 -8.60 21.28
N GLY A 288 -15.46 -8.16 21.12
CA GLY A 288 -15.84 -6.73 21.11
C GLY A 288 -15.84 -6.12 22.52
N ALA A 289 -16.22 -6.89 23.54
CA ALA A 289 -16.03 -6.53 24.94
C ALA A 289 -14.56 -6.67 25.38
N LEU A 290 -13.82 -7.67 24.88
CA LEU A 290 -12.47 -8.01 25.32
C LEU A 290 -11.47 -6.83 25.21
N LYS A 291 -11.60 -5.97 24.19
CA LYS A 291 -10.73 -4.77 24.04
C LYS A 291 -10.80 -3.80 25.24
N GLN A 292 -11.86 -3.85 26.03
CA GLN A 292 -12.00 -3.05 27.26
C GLN A 292 -10.97 -3.40 28.34
N TYR A 293 -10.22 -4.51 28.18
CA TYR A 293 -9.15 -4.91 29.08
C TYR A 293 -7.74 -4.55 28.59
N PHE A 294 -7.58 -3.90 27.43
CA PHE A 294 -6.26 -3.59 26.85
C PHE A 294 -6.04 -2.10 26.55
N PRO A 295 -6.02 -1.19 27.56
CA PRO A 295 -5.56 0.17 27.36
C PRO A 295 -4.11 0.20 26.84
N VAL A 296 -3.84 0.95 25.76
CA VAL A 296 -2.53 1.00 25.07
C VAL A 296 -1.35 1.15 26.05
N ASN A 297 -1.45 2.11 26.98
CA ASN A 297 -0.38 2.38 27.96
C ASN A 297 -0.11 1.23 28.94
N LEU A 298 -1.14 0.45 29.30
CA LEU A 298 -0.99 -0.72 30.17
C LEU A 298 -0.34 -1.88 29.42
N VAL A 299 -0.79 -2.15 28.19
CA VAL A 299 -0.20 -3.18 27.33
C VAL A 299 1.28 -2.90 27.12
N LEU A 300 1.64 -1.67 26.76
CA LEU A 300 3.05 -1.25 26.57
C LEU A 300 3.89 -1.44 27.83
N SER A 301 3.37 -1.06 29.00
CA SER A 301 4.07 -1.27 30.27
C SER A 301 4.29 -2.77 30.56
N GLY A 302 3.31 -3.63 30.25
CA GLY A 302 3.40 -5.07 30.45
C GLY A 302 4.33 -5.76 29.43
N VAL A 303 4.33 -5.34 28.16
CA VAL A 303 5.32 -5.74 27.13
C VAL A 303 6.71 -5.38 27.62
N PHE A 304 6.95 -4.10 27.96
CA PHE A 304 8.26 -3.63 28.41
C PHE A 304 8.73 -4.36 29.67
N LYS A 305 7.85 -4.65 30.64
CA LYS A 305 8.22 -5.43 31.82
C LYS A 305 8.59 -6.87 31.47
N THR A 306 7.79 -7.54 30.65
CA THR A 306 8.00 -8.92 30.19
C THR A 306 9.37 -9.10 29.54
N PHE A 307 9.70 -8.21 28.59
CA PHE A 307 10.97 -8.29 27.86
C PHE A 307 12.18 -7.88 28.71
N GLN A 308 12.05 -6.90 29.62
CA GLN A 308 13.14 -6.55 30.56
C GLN A 308 13.46 -7.70 31.51
N ASP A 309 12.43 -8.35 32.08
CA ASP A 309 12.60 -9.49 32.98
C ASP A 309 13.20 -10.68 32.26
N LEU A 310 12.62 -11.09 31.12
CA LEU A 310 13.03 -12.28 30.39
C LEU A 310 14.47 -12.17 29.85
N PHE A 311 14.85 -11.00 29.35
CA PHE A 311 16.11 -10.80 28.64
C PHE A 311 17.20 -10.08 29.44
N GLY A 312 16.95 -9.74 30.71
CA GLY A 312 17.93 -9.04 31.55
C GLY A 312 18.26 -7.65 30.98
N LEU A 313 17.25 -6.91 30.56
CA LEU A 313 17.37 -5.58 29.95
C LEU A 313 16.79 -4.50 30.86
N ARG A 314 17.16 -3.24 30.61
CA ARG A 314 16.59 -2.04 31.24
C ARG A 314 16.32 -1.00 30.17
N PHE A 315 15.08 -0.52 30.07
CA PHE A 315 14.66 0.50 29.10
C PHE A 315 14.50 1.85 29.80
N GLU A 316 15.19 2.89 29.32
CA GLU A 316 15.13 4.25 29.88
C GLU A 316 14.77 5.26 28.78
N GLU A 317 13.68 5.99 28.99
CA GLU A 317 13.13 6.97 28.04
C GLU A 317 13.97 8.25 27.98
N ILE A 318 14.12 8.79 26.78
CA ILE A 318 14.83 10.04 26.49
C ILE A 318 13.78 11.09 26.14
N LEU A 319 13.45 11.95 27.11
CA LEU A 319 12.35 12.92 27.00
C LEU A 319 12.65 14.07 26.02
N ASP A 320 13.89 14.53 25.96
CA ASP A 320 14.33 15.68 25.15
C ASP A 320 15.00 15.24 23.82
N ALA A 321 14.53 14.13 23.23
CA ALA A 321 15.07 13.61 21.97
C ALA A 321 14.55 14.38 20.74
N GLU A 322 15.42 14.63 19.75
CA GLU A 322 14.99 15.14 18.45
C GLU A 322 14.21 14.05 17.68
N VAL A 323 12.95 14.34 17.35
CA VAL A 323 12.03 13.39 16.70
C VAL A 323 11.22 14.06 15.58
N TRP A 324 10.80 13.27 14.59
CA TRP A 324 10.01 13.75 13.45
C TRP A 324 8.54 14.06 13.76
N HIS A 325 8.02 13.65 14.92
CA HIS A 325 6.65 13.93 15.36
C HIS A 325 6.55 13.89 16.90
N GLY A 326 5.79 14.81 17.51
CA GLY A 326 5.74 14.98 18.97
C GLY A 326 5.09 13.85 19.78
N ASP A 327 4.58 12.81 19.11
CA ASP A 327 4.09 11.58 19.74
C ASP A 327 5.10 10.41 19.68
N VAL A 328 6.28 10.64 19.09
CA VAL A 328 7.34 9.63 19.01
C VAL A 328 8.14 9.63 20.30
N ARG A 329 8.30 8.45 20.90
CA ARG A 329 9.08 8.26 22.12
C ARG A 329 10.38 7.55 21.79
N VAL A 330 11.47 7.87 22.49
CA VAL A 330 12.80 7.30 22.24
C VAL A 330 13.31 6.64 23.51
N PHE A 331 13.79 5.40 23.39
CA PHE A 331 14.26 4.62 24.52
C PHE A 331 15.70 4.18 24.31
N SER A 332 16.52 4.36 25.33
CA SER A 332 17.82 3.70 25.47
C SER A 332 17.63 2.33 26.12
N VAL A 333 18.33 1.33 25.59
CA VAL A 333 18.29 -0.05 26.10
C VAL A 333 19.64 -0.38 26.70
N PHE A 334 19.67 -0.81 27.96
CA PHE A 334 20.88 -1.26 28.65
C PHE A 334 20.79 -2.73 29.03
N ASP A 335 21.95 -3.38 29.13
CA ASP A 335 22.05 -4.63 29.89
C ASP A 335 21.88 -4.37 31.39
N LEU A 336 21.07 -5.20 32.06
CA LEU A 336 20.77 -5.05 33.49
C LEU A 336 21.98 -5.38 34.40
N SER A 337 22.90 -6.22 33.93
CA SER A 337 24.04 -6.73 34.71
C SER A 337 25.33 -5.92 34.49
N SER A 338 25.70 -5.63 33.23
CA SER A 338 26.92 -4.89 32.88
C SER A 338 26.71 -3.38 32.80
N ARG A 339 25.46 -2.94 32.64
CA ARG A 339 25.07 -1.54 32.33
C ARG A 339 25.63 -1.04 30.99
N GLU A 340 26.06 -1.94 30.10
CA GLU A 340 26.40 -1.63 28.71
C GLU A 340 25.17 -1.06 27.98
N LEU A 341 25.35 0.00 27.21
CA LEU A 341 24.34 0.49 26.26
C LEU A 341 24.19 -0.54 25.14
N PHE A 342 23.04 -1.21 25.10
CA PHE A 342 22.75 -2.26 24.13
C PHE A 342 22.27 -1.71 22.78
N GLY A 343 21.53 -0.60 22.78
CA GLY A 343 21.05 0.11 21.60
C GLY A 343 19.98 1.15 21.93
N TYR A 344 19.30 1.66 20.90
CA TYR A 344 18.15 2.57 21.05
C TYR A 344 16.95 2.09 20.22
N PHE A 345 15.72 2.37 20.66
CA PHE A 345 14.55 2.23 19.79
C PHE A 345 13.63 3.46 19.82
N TYR A 346 13.10 3.79 18.66
CA TYR A 346 12.03 4.77 18.47
C TYR A 346 10.69 4.04 18.49
N GLN A 347 9.70 4.63 19.15
CA GLN A 347 8.33 4.14 19.23
C GLN A 347 7.40 5.16 18.59
N ASP A 348 6.85 4.83 17.42
CA ASP A 348 5.91 5.65 16.66
C ASP A 348 4.62 4.86 16.43
N ILE A 349 3.74 4.82 17.44
CA ILE A 349 2.61 3.88 17.50
C ILE A 349 1.24 4.45 17.11
N TYR A 350 1.06 5.77 17.13
CA TYR A 350 -0.27 6.38 16.94
C TYR A 350 -0.59 6.73 15.49
N THR A 351 -1.86 6.58 15.12
CA THR A 351 -2.39 6.90 13.79
C THR A 351 -2.28 8.38 13.45
N ARG A 352 -1.79 8.69 12.24
CA ARG A 352 -1.83 10.02 11.62
C ARG A 352 -1.72 9.93 10.10
N GLU A 353 -2.12 11.00 9.43
CA GLU A 353 -2.03 11.16 7.98
C GLU A 353 -0.59 10.97 7.46
N GLY A 354 -0.45 10.34 6.29
CA GLY A 354 0.83 10.14 5.59
C GLY A 354 1.78 9.11 6.22
N LYS A 355 1.43 8.51 7.36
CA LYS A 355 2.21 7.47 8.03
C LYS A 355 1.92 6.09 7.45
N TYR A 356 2.94 5.22 7.39
CA TYR A 356 2.85 3.85 6.89
C TYR A 356 1.79 3.02 7.64
N GLY A 357 0.80 2.54 6.90
CA GLY A 357 -0.49 2.04 7.45
C GLY A 357 -0.49 0.62 8.03
N GLN A 358 0.65 0.09 8.45
CA GLN A 358 0.79 -1.23 9.09
C GLN A 358 1.67 -1.10 10.35
N THR A 359 1.68 -2.13 11.19
CA THR A 359 2.70 -2.28 12.23
C THR A 359 3.92 -2.95 11.61
N CYS A 360 5.13 -2.48 11.93
CA CYS A 360 6.40 -3.10 11.51
C CYS A 360 7.59 -2.56 12.32
N VAL A 361 8.72 -3.28 12.31
CA VAL A 361 10.03 -2.76 12.75
C VAL A 361 10.94 -2.42 11.58
N VAL A 362 11.51 -1.22 11.60
CA VAL A 362 12.55 -0.75 10.67
C VAL A 362 13.88 -0.64 11.41
N ALA A 363 14.94 -1.25 10.87
CA ALA A 363 16.31 -1.04 11.35
C ALA A 363 16.84 0.31 10.83
N LEU A 364 17.04 1.29 11.72
CA LEU A 364 17.62 2.59 11.38
C LEU A 364 19.15 2.59 11.42
N GLN A 365 19.74 1.79 12.31
CA GLN A 365 21.18 1.57 12.37
C GLN A 365 21.50 0.12 12.73
N ASN A 366 22.45 -0.46 12.01
CA ASN A 366 22.96 -1.80 12.21
C ASN A 366 24.13 -1.79 13.21
N GLY A 367 24.25 -2.85 14.03
CA GLY A 367 25.34 -3.00 14.97
C GLY A 367 26.63 -3.46 14.30
N ALA A 368 27.79 -2.89 14.66
CA ALA A 368 29.06 -3.28 14.03
C ALA A 368 30.22 -3.13 15.01
N LEU A 369 31.34 -3.80 14.73
CA LEU A 369 32.62 -3.62 15.41
C LEU A 369 33.61 -2.99 14.41
N SER A 370 34.05 -1.77 14.67
CA SER A 370 35.04 -1.06 13.84
C SER A 370 36.45 -1.65 14.03
N SER A 371 37.37 -1.36 13.11
CA SER A 371 38.77 -1.83 13.20
C SER A 371 39.52 -1.39 14.47
N ASN A 372 39.08 -0.31 15.13
CA ASN A 372 39.63 0.15 16.42
C ASN A 372 38.98 -0.51 17.67
N GLY A 373 38.01 -1.42 17.49
CA GLY A 373 37.33 -2.14 18.55
C GLY A 373 36.13 -1.44 19.20
N ALA A 374 35.76 -0.23 18.74
CA ALA A 374 34.51 0.40 19.16
C ALA A 374 33.29 -0.31 18.54
N ARG A 375 32.18 -0.38 19.29
CA ARG A 375 30.92 -0.95 18.79
C ARG A 375 29.96 0.16 18.35
N GLN A 376 29.56 0.14 17.08
CA GLN A 376 28.38 0.85 16.61
C GLN A 376 27.14 0.20 17.22
N VAL A 377 26.31 0.99 17.91
CA VAL A 377 25.11 0.48 18.58
C VAL A 377 23.93 0.37 17.61
N PRO A 378 23.13 -0.71 17.68
CA PRO A 378 21.93 -0.86 16.86
C PRO A 378 20.85 0.17 17.24
N VAL A 379 20.09 0.61 16.23
CA VAL A 379 18.92 1.48 16.38
C VAL A 379 17.75 0.92 15.60
N ALA A 380 16.59 0.77 16.25
CA ALA A 380 15.34 0.30 15.66
C ALA A 380 14.23 1.38 15.71
N LEU A 381 13.21 1.21 14.88
CA LEU A 381 11.98 2.00 14.87
C LEU A 381 10.79 1.04 14.81
N LEU A 382 9.94 1.05 15.84
CA LEU A 382 8.63 0.40 15.84
C LEU A 382 7.57 1.37 15.32
N ILE A 383 6.95 1.03 14.19
CA ILE A 383 5.81 1.74 13.60
C ILE A 383 4.53 0.99 13.97
N SER A 384 3.44 1.70 14.29
CA SER A 384 2.08 1.11 14.39
C SER A 384 0.98 2.15 14.10
N GLN A 385 -0.29 1.75 14.15
CA GLN A 385 -1.47 2.54 13.80
C GLN A 385 -2.59 2.42 14.86
N PHE A 386 -2.22 2.62 16.13
CA PHE A 386 -3.17 2.59 17.25
C PHE A 386 -3.94 3.91 17.38
N GLU A 387 -5.22 3.81 17.78
CA GLU A 387 -6.01 4.97 18.16
C GLU A 387 -5.41 5.66 19.40
N LYS A 388 -5.37 6.99 19.35
CA LYS A 388 -4.85 7.84 20.42
C LYS A 388 -5.98 8.26 21.36
N ASP A 389 -5.67 8.40 22.65
CA ASP A 389 -6.60 8.95 23.65
C ASP A 389 -7.06 10.37 23.26
N ILE A 390 -8.34 10.51 22.86
CA ILE A 390 -8.95 11.80 22.53
C ILE A 390 -10.16 12.05 23.45
N SER A 391 -10.20 13.24 24.06
CA SER A 391 -11.33 13.74 24.86
C SER A 391 -11.84 12.84 26.00
N GLY A 392 -10.96 12.00 26.57
CA GLY A 392 -11.28 11.14 27.73
C GLY A 392 -11.74 9.72 27.36
N HIS A 393 -11.73 9.34 26.08
CA HIS A 393 -11.77 7.95 25.67
C HIS A 393 -10.33 7.39 25.64
N PRO A 394 -10.04 6.27 26.32
CA PRO A 394 -8.73 5.63 26.24
C PRO A 394 -8.56 4.88 24.91
N GLY A 395 -7.36 4.87 24.35
CA GLY A 395 -7.00 3.96 23.26
C GLY A 395 -7.06 2.51 23.75
N LEU A 396 -7.86 1.67 23.09
CA LEU A 396 -8.10 0.27 23.45
C LEU A 396 -7.68 -0.68 22.33
N LEU A 397 -6.76 -1.60 22.62
CA LEU A 397 -6.30 -2.60 21.66
C LEU A 397 -7.23 -3.82 21.62
N ARG A 398 -7.44 -4.38 20.43
CA ARG A 398 -7.97 -5.74 20.26
C ARG A 398 -6.86 -6.74 20.64
N PHE A 399 -7.23 -7.93 21.09
CA PHE A 399 -6.24 -8.94 21.48
C PHE A 399 -5.27 -9.32 20.34
N SER A 400 -5.73 -9.25 19.09
CA SER A 400 -4.88 -9.41 17.90
C SER A 400 -3.77 -8.35 17.79
N GLU A 401 -4.07 -7.10 18.11
CA GLU A 401 -3.09 -5.99 18.10
C GLU A 401 -2.11 -6.12 19.27
N VAL A 402 -2.54 -6.68 20.40
CA VAL A 402 -1.66 -7.03 21.53
C VAL A 402 -0.67 -8.13 21.12
N VAL A 403 -1.11 -9.19 20.44
CA VAL A 403 -0.24 -10.26 19.94
C VAL A 403 0.75 -9.71 18.89
N ASN A 404 0.27 -8.92 17.92
CA ASN A 404 1.12 -8.30 16.92
C ASN A 404 2.16 -7.33 17.54
N LEU A 405 1.80 -6.63 18.62
CA LEU A 405 2.73 -5.76 19.34
C LEU A 405 3.83 -6.56 20.07
N PHE A 406 3.52 -7.76 20.58
CA PHE A 406 4.53 -8.67 21.13
C PHE A 406 5.46 -9.24 20.06
N HIS A 407 4.91 -9.66 18.92
CA HIS A 407 5.67 -10.14 17.76
C HIS A 407 6.70 -9.09 17.31
N GLU A 408 6.24 -7.87 17.04
CA GLU A 408 7.06 -6.77 16.54
C GLU A 408 8.07 -6.28 17.59
N PHE A 409 7.70 -6.22 18.87
CA PHE A 409 8.67 -5.93 19.94
C PHE A 409 9.69 -7.06 20.12
N GLY A 410 9.34 -8.28 19.70
CA GLY A 410 10.26 -9.39 19.45
C GLY A 410 11.38 -9.00 18.48
N HIS A 411 11.05 -8.46 17.32
CA HIS A 411 12.03 -7.95 16.35
C HIS A 411 12.83 -6.75 16.86
N VAL A 412 12.21 -5.81 17.60
CA VAL A 412 12.96 -4.72 18.26
C VAL A 412 14.05 -5.29 19.16
N VAL A 413 13.71 -6.23 20.05
CA VAL A 413 14.68 -6.79 21.00
C VAL A 413 15.69 -7.74 20.33
N GLN A 414 15.30 -8.46 19.29
CA GLN A 414 16.19 -9.24 18.42
C GLN A 414 17.28 -8.35 17.80
N HIS A 415 16.90 -7.21 17.19
CA HIS A 415 17.83 -6.27 16.57
C HIS A 415 18.79 -5.65 17.60
N ILE A 416 18.26 -5.24 18.75
CA ILE A 416 19.05 -4.59 19.82
C ILE A 416 19.98 -5.56 20.54
N CYS A 417 19.58 -6.83 20.69
CA CYS A 417 20.39 -7.88 21.31
C CYS A 417 21.37 -8.57 20.37
N ASN A 418 21.31 -8.30 19.06
CA ASN A 418 22.29 -8.80 18.11
C ASN A 418 23.70 -8.29 18.47
N ARG A 419 24.69 -9.17 18.38
CA ARG A 419 26.07 -8.91 18.81
C ARG A 419 27.13 -9.32 17.78
N ALA A 420 26.71 -9.62 16.55
CA ALA A 420 27.59 -9.75 15.39
C ALA A 420 28.60 -8.58 15.24
N SER A 421 29.71 -8.86 14.56
CA SER A 421 30.79 -7.90 14.30
C SER A 421 30.55 -7.12 13.00
N PHE A 422 29.95 -7.75 11.99
CA PHE A 422 29.69 -7.12 10.69
C PHE A 422 28.24 -6.61 10.60
N ALA A 423 28.06 -5.37 10.11
CA ALA A 423 26.75 -4.74 9.99
C ALA A 423 25.72 -5.61 9.24
N ARG A 424 26.16 -6.27 8.16
CA ARG A 424 25.42 -7.25 7.36
C ARG A 424 24.77 -8.39 8.16
N PHE A 425 25.37 -8.81 9.27
CA PHE A 425 24.86 -9.87 10.13
C PHE A 425 24.10 -9.35 11.35
N SER A 426 24.20 -8.05 11.63
CA SER A 426 23.58 -7.41 12.79
C SER A 426 22.12 -6.98 12.60
N GLY A 427 21.69 -6.79 11.35
CA GLY A 427 20.35 -6.34 11.02
C GLY A 427 19.28 -7.40 11.26
N LEU A 428 18.01 -6.99 11.08
CA LEU A 428 16.90 -7.92 10.95
C LEU A 428 17.16 -8.85 9.75
N ARG A 429 17.20 -10.15 10.03
CA ARG A 429 17.58 -11.22 9.09
C ARG A 429 16.48 -11.39 8.04
N ILE A 430 16.80 -11.53 6.75
CA ILE A 430 15.80 -11.49 5.67
C ILE A 430 15.28 -12.89 5.29
N ASP A 431 15.97 -13.97 5.66
CA ASP A 431 15.57 -15.37 5.40
C ASP A 431 14.14 -15.67 5.92
N PRO A 432 13.14 -15.87 5.04
CA PRO A 432 11.74 -15.94 5.45
C PRO A 432 11.38 -17.13 6.34
N ASP A 433 12.16 -18.21 6.30
CA ASP A 433 11.97 -19.44 7.07
C ASP A 433 12.78 -19.47 8.38
N PHE A 434 13.25 -18.30 8.85
CA PHE A 434 13.83 -18.14 10.18
C PHE A 434 13.50 -16.80 10.84
N VAL A 435 13.36 -15.70 10.10
CA VAL A 435 13.17 -14.35 10.68
C VAL A 435 12.00 -14.30 11.68
N GLU A 436 10.89 -14.95 11.34
CA GLU A 436 9.66 -15.00 12.13
C GLU A 436 9.79 -15.84 13.41
N ILE A 437 10.65 -16.87 13.43
CA ILE A 437 10.71 -17.87 14.51
C ILE A 437 10.85 -17.20 15.89
N PRO A 438 11.79 -16.26 16.12
CA PRO A 438 11.97 -15.69 17.45
C PRO A 438 10.83 -14.76 17.89
N ALA A 439 10.12 -14.11 16.95
CA ALA A 439 8.94 -13.32 17.26
C ALA A 439 7.74 -14.21 17.60
N GLN A 440 7.51 -15.26 16.81
CA GLN A 440 6.45 -16.26 17.03
C GLN A 440 6.66 -17.07 18.32
N VAL A 441 7.91 -17.30 18.76
CA VAL A 441 8.21 -17.86 20.10
C VAL A 441 7.61 -16.97 21.19
N LEU A 442 7.73 -15.65 21.04
CA LEU A 442 7.33 -14.66 22.05
C LEU A 442 5.84 -14.32 22.01
N GLU A 443 5.16 -14.49 20.87
CA GLU A 443 3.69 -14.44 20.79
C GLU A 443 3.01 -15.40 21.77
N ASN A 444 3.60 -16.58 22.00
CA ASN A 444 3.05 -17.57 22.93
C ASN A 444 2.86 -17.01 24.35
N LEU A 445 3.71 -16.07 24.77
CA LEU A 445 3.60 -15.40 26.06
C LEU A 445 2.23 -14.70 26.23
N CYS A 446 1.65 -14.15 25.16
CA CYS A 446 0.33 -13.51 25.19
C CYS A 446 -0.81 -14.43 25.64
N TYR A 447 -0.62 -15.75 25.54
CA TYR A 447 -1.63 -16.76 25.86
C TYR A 447 -1.42 -17.38 27.25
N GLU A 448 -0.33 -17.06 27.95
CA GLU A 448 -0.07 -17.54 29.31
C GLU A 448 -0.70 -16.62 30.36
N SER A 449 -1.50 -17.21 31.28
CA SER A 449 -2.37 -16.44 32.19
C SER A 449 -1.63 -15.35 32.99
N PHE A 450 -0.38 -15.59 33.40
CA PHE A 450 0.42 -14.58 34.09
C PHE A 450 0.70 -13.34 33.23
N VAL A 451 1.21 -13.52 32.01
CA VAL A 451 1.56 -12.42 31.11
C VAL A 451 0.28 -11.76 30.59
N LEU A 452 -0.75 -12.54 30.26
CA LEU A 452 -2.05 -12.01 29.85
C LEU A 452 -2.71 -11.14 30.95
N LYS A 453 -2.49 -11.46 32.24
CA LYS A 453 -2.90 -10.59 33.36
C LYS A 453 -1.98 -9.39 33.57
N LEU A 454 -0.69 -9.50 33.28
CA LEU A 454 0.26 -8.39 33.36
C LEU A 454 0.00 -7.30 32.31
N ILE A 455 -0.48 -7.69 31.13
CA ILE A 455 -0.79 -6.79 30.01
C ILE A 455 -2.26 -6.34 29.96
N SER A 456 -3.11 -6.79 30.90
CA SER A 456 -4.54 -6.50 30.89
C SER A 456 -5.07 -5.88 32.19
N GLY A 457 -6.07 -5.02 32.05
CA GLY A 457 -6.72 -4.29 33.11
C GLY A 457 -7.91 -3.52 32.56
N PHE A 458 -9.09 -3.68 33.16
CA PHE A 458 -10.32 -3.07 32.67
C PHE A 458 -10.19 -1.54 32.60
N HIS A 459 -10.59 -0.91 31.50
CA HIS A 459 -10.23 0.48 31.22
C HIS A 459 -10.79 1.53 32.20
N GLN A 460 -11.79 1.18 33.01
CA GLN A 460 -12.36 2.02 34.07
C GLN A 460 -11.74 1.76 35.44
N ASP A 461 -11.04 0.62 35.59
CA ASP A 461 -10.36 0.18 36.81
C ASP A 461 -9.29 -0.86 36.42
N ILE A 462 -8.08 -0.35 36.10
CA ILE A 462 -6.97 -1.16 35.60
C ILE A 462 -6.47 -2.20 36.61
N THR A 463 -6.94 -2.17 37.87
CA THR A 463 -6.64 -3.20 38.87
C THR A 463 -7.39 -4.51 38.65
N LYS A 464 -8.33 -4.55 37.69
CA LYS A 464 -9.12 -5.73 37.30
C LYS A 464 -8.61 -6.33 35.98
N PRO A 465 -7.63 -7.26 36.01
CA PRO A 465 -7.16 -7.96 34.81
C PRO A 465 -8.18 -8.98 34.30
N ILE A 466 -7.88 -9.61 33.16
CA ILE A 466 -8.68 -10.69 32.59
C ILE A 466 -8.75 -11.90 33.55
N LYS A 467 -9.93 -12.53 33.63
CA LYS A 467 -10.21 -13.72 34.46
C LYS A 467 -9.57 -14.98 33.87
N ASP A 468 -9.14 -15.92 34.71
CA ASP A 468 -8.53 -17.19 34.26
C ASP A 468 -9.38 -17.99 33.29
N ASP A 469 -10.70 -17.98 33.41
CA ASP A 469 -11.59 -18.72 32.50
C ASP A 469 -11.58 -18.15 31.08
N ILE A 470 -11.37 -16.83 30.95
CA ILE A 470 -11.15 -16.15 29.68
C ILE A 470 -9.74 -16.45 29.16
N CYS A 471 -8.71 -16.43 30.02
CA CYS A 471 -7.34 -16.83 29.65
C CYS A 471 -7.31 -18.26 29.07
N LYS A 472 -7.90 -19.22 29.78
CA LYS A 472 -8.05 -20.62 29.34
C LYS A 472 -8.83 -20.72 28.02
N SER A 473 -9.86 -19.91 27.84
CA SER A 473 -10.69 -19.95 26.63
C SER A 473 -10.00 -19.31 25.43
N LEU A 474 -9.22 -18.25 25.60
CA LEU A 474 -8.36 -17.68 24.55
C LEU A 474 -7.26 -18.66 24.13
N LYS A 475 -6.58 -19.30 25.09
CA LYS A 475 -5.56 -20.33 24.80
C LYS A 475 -6.15 -21.53 24.06
N ARG A 476 -7.38 -21.98 24.38
CA ARG A 476 -8.08 -23.01 23.58
C ARG A 476 -8.56 -22.51 22.21
N TRP A 477 -9.08 -21.28 22.12
CA TRP A 477 -9.56 -20.71 20.86
C TRP A 477 -8.46 -20.55 19.80
N ARG A 478 -7.21 -20.22 20.23
CA ARG A 478 -6.04 -20.11 19.33
C ARG A 478 -5.84 -21.35 18.44
N HIS A 479 -6.15 -22.54 18.96
CA HIS A 479 -5.98 -23.82 18.28
C HIS A 479 -7.30 -24.34 17.64
N SER A 480 -8.33 -23.49 17.56
CA SER A 480 -9.63 -23.86 17.00
C SER A 480 -9.56 -24.03 15.48
N PHE A 481 -9.94 -25.21 14.99
CA PHE A 481 -9.93 -25.56 13.56
C PHE A 481 -8.56 -25.43 12.87
N SER A 482 -7.47 -25.46 13.65
CA SER A 482 -6.12 -25.24 13.14
C SER A 482 -5.66 -26.36 12.20
N ALA A 483 -6.14 -27.60 12.36
CA ALA A 483 -5.78 -28.68 11.45
C ALA A 483 -6.41 -28.51 10.06
N LEU A 484 -7.68 -28.08 9.98
CA LEU A 484 -8.31 -27.73 8.70
C LEU A 484 -7.68 -26.49 8.05
N LYS A 485 -7.47 -25.41 8.83
CA LYS A 485 -6.83 -24.18 8.36
C LYS A 485 -5.44 -24.49 7.75
N LEU A 486 -4.63 -25.30 8.44
CA LEU A 486 -3.30 -25.70 7.98
C LEU A 486 -3.32 -26.71 6.83
N LYS A 487 -4.27 -27.65 6.77
CA LYS A 487 -4.45 -28.54 5.60
C LYS A 487 -4.73 -27.74 4.32
N GLN A 488 -5.46 -26.63 4.40
CA GLN A 488 -5.68 -25.73 3.28
C GLN A 488 -4.41 -24.96 2.89
N GLU A 489 -3.60 -24.55 3.86
CA GLU A 489 -2.33 -23.86 3.57
C GLU A 489 -1.28 -24.80 2.96
N ILE A 490 -1.11 -26.01 3.50
CA ILE A 490 -0.19 -27.03 2.95
C ILE A 490 -0.51 -27.32 1.48
N LEU A 491 -1.78 -27.29 1.08
CA LEU A 491 -2.20 -27.40 -0.33
C LEU A 491 -1.59 -26.28 -1.20
N TYR A 492 -1.60 -25.03 -0.74
CA TYR A 492 -0.98 -23.90 -1.44
C TYR A 492 0.56 -23.97 -1.41
N CYS A 493 1.16 -24.37 -0.29
CA CYS A 493 2.61 -24.54 -0.17
C CYS A 493 3.13 -25.65 -1.11
N LEU A 494 2.46 -26.80 -1.17
CA LEU A 494 2.79 -27.88 -2.09
C LEU A 494 2.64 -27.46 -3.55
N PHE A 495 1.60 -26.69 -3.88
CA PHE A 495 1.42 -26.13 -5.23
C PHE A 495 2.58 -25.19 -5.60
N ASP A 496 2.93 -24.23 -4.74
CA ASP A 496 4.06 -23.30 -4.92
C ASP A 496 5.39 -24.04 -5.12
N GLN A 497 5.70 -25.04 -4.27
CA GLN A 497 6.90 -25.84 -4.44
C GLN A 497 6.90 -26.62 -5.75
N ILE A 498 5.77 -27.24 -6.14
CA ILE A 498 5.71 -28.11 -7.32
C ILE A 498 5.87 -27.31 -8.62
N ILE A 499 5.17 -26.18 -8.81
CA ILE A 499 5.31 -25.36 -10.02
C ILE A 499 6.73 -24.83 -10.20
N HIS A 500 7.42 -24.50 -9.09
CA HIS A 500 8.80 -24.04 -9.12
C HIS A 500 9.86 -25.16 -9.13
N SER A 501 9.46 -26.43 -8.97
CA SER A 501 10.38 -27.60 -8.99
C SER A 501 10.39 -28.38 -10.31
N ALA A 502 9.27 -28.46 -11.03
CA ALA A 502 9.16 -29.29 -12.25
C ALA A 502 8.69 -28.53 -13.50
N ASP A 503 9.06 -29.04 -14.67
CA ASP A 503 8.75 -28.47 -15.98
C ASP A 503 7.36 -28.87 -16.50
N ASN A 504 6.78 -28.02 -17.37
CA ASN A 504 5.62 -28.32 -18.22
C ASN A 504 4.38 -28.82 -17.45
N ILE A 505 4.13 -28.28 -16.26
CA ILE A 505 2.99 -28.67 -15.42
C ILE A 505 1.71 -28.00 -15.93
N ASP A 506 0.65 -28.80 -16.12
CA ASP A 506 -0.71 -28.28 -16.18
C ASP A 506 -1.11 -27.77 -14.79
N VAL A 507 -1.16 -26.45 -14.67
CA VAL A 507 -1.35 -25.73 -13.39
C VAL A 507 -2.78 -25.94 -12.85
N VAL A 508 -3.76 -26.25 -13.72
CA VAL A 508 -5.16 -26.47 -13.34
C VAL A 508 -5.39 -27.91 -12.90
N GLU A 509 -4.79 -28.89 -13.58
CA GLU A 509 -4.79 -30.30 -13.15
C GLU A 509 -3.96 -30.52 -11.87
N LEU A 510 -2.90 -29.74 -11.64
CA LEU A 510 -2.13 -29.82 -10.39
C LEU A 510 -3.02 -29.57 -9.16
N PHE A 511 -3.87 -28.53 -9.17
CA PHE A 511 -4.81 -28.28 -8.08
C PHE A 511 -5.81 -29.44 -7.90
N LYS A 512 -6.35 -30.00 -9.00
CA LYS A 512 -7.26 -31.17 -8.95
C LYS A 512 -6.57 -32.41 -8.36
N HIS A 513 -5.29 -32.61 -8.61
CA HIS A 513 -4.49 -33.72 -8.06
C HIS A 513 -4.13 -33.53 -6.57
N LEU A 514 -3.84 -32.30 -6.14
CA LEU A 514 -3.45 -32.02 -4.75
C LEU A 514 -4.65 -31.90 -3.80
N HIS A 515 -5.79 -31.38 -4.24
CA HIS A 515 -6.94 -31.11 -3.36
C HIS A 515 -7.49 -32.35 -2.61
N PRO A 516 -7.51 -33.57 -3.19
CA PRO A 516 -7.85 -34.78 -2.44
C PRO A 516 -6.87 -35.11 -1.31
N LYS A 517 -5.57 -34.81 -1.47
CA LYS A 517 -4.53 -35.03 -0.44
C LYS A 517 -4.72 -34.13 0.78
N ALA A 518 -5.31 -32.95 0.58
CA ALA A 518 -5.70 -32.04 1.67
C ALA A 518 -6.93 -32.54 2.46
N SER A 519 -7.66 -33.54 1.95
CA SER A 519 -8.91 -34.08 2.53
C SER A 519 -10.07 -33.05 2.64
N LEU A 520 -9.98 -31.95 1.89
CA LEU A 520 -10.97 -30.87 1.84
C LEU A 520 -11.96 -31.05 0.67
N PRO A 521 -13.22 -30.56 0.77
CA PRO A 521 -14.19 -30.61 -0.32
C PRO A 521 -13.78 -29.71 -1.50
N VAL A 522 -13.79 -30.22 -2.72
CA VAL A 522 -13.50 -29.45 -3.94
C VAL A 522 -14.70 -28.57 -4.31
N LEU A 523 -14.47 -27.29 -4.60
CA LEU A 523 -15.51 -26.41 -5.16
C LEU A 523 -15.49 -26.43 -6.69
N GLU A 524 -16.47 -27.11 -7.28
CA GLU A 524 -16.59 -27.25 -8.72
C GLU A 524 -16.63 -25.89 -9.45
N GLY A 525 -15.83 -25.79 -10.52
CA GLY A 525 -15.78 -24.63 -11.39
C GLY A 525 -14.83 -23.51 -10.96
N THR A 526 -14.17 -23.59 -9.81
CA THR A 526 -13.06 -22.66 -9.49
C THR A 526 -11.78 -23.01 -10.25
N ASN A 527 -10.92 -22.01 -10.47
CA ASN A 527 -9.53 -22.18 -10.89
C ASN A 527 -8.61 -21.48 -9.87
N PRO A 528 -8.19 -22.15 -8.78
CA PRO A 528 -7.39 -21.50 -7.72
C PRO A 528 -6.01 -20.99 -8.17
N ALA A 529 -5.54 -21.34 -9.38
CA ALA A 529 -4.31 -20.80 -9.95
C ALA A 529 -4.48 -19.42 -10.61
N SER A 530 -5.69 -19.07 -11.10
CA SER A 530 -5.93 -17.74 -11.68
C SER A 530 -5.95 -16.63 -10.62
N CYS A 531 -6.28 -17.00 -9.38
CA CYS A 531 -6.27 -16.15 -8.20
C CYS A 531 -5.37 -16.75 -7.09
N PHE A 532 -4.21 -17.28 -7.48
CA PHE A 532 -3.23 -17.77 -6.51
C PHE A 532 -2.73 -16.58 -5.65
N PRO A 533 -2.53 -16.75 -4.33
CA PRO A 533 -2.42 -15.59 -3.44
C PRO A 533 -1.25 -14.66 -3.75
N ARG A 534 -1.45 -13.36 -3.50
CA ARG A 534 -0.47 -12.31 -3.77
C ARG A 534 0.90 -12.56 -3.12
N SER A 535 0.93 -13.16 -1.92
CA SER A 535 2.19 -13.50 -1.23
C SER A 535 3.07 -14.48 -2.00
N ALA A 536 2.50 -15.34 -2.85
CA ALA A 536 3.25 -16.24 -3.73
C ALA A 536 3.86 -15.57 -4.98
N ILE A 537 3.78 -14.24 -5.07
CA ILE A 537 4.41 -13.39 -6.09
C ILE A 537 5.31 -12.40 -5.35
N GLY A 538 6.62 -12.62 -5.37
CA GLY A 538 7.62 -11.95 -4.52
C GLY A 538 8.18 -12.78 -3.35
N TYR A 539 7.50 -13.85 -2.92
CA TYR A 539 8.03 -14.86 -2.00
C TYR A 539 7.95 -16.26 -2.63
N GLU A 540 8.50 -16.43 -3.83
CA GLU A 540 8.23 -17.62 -4.62
C GLU A 540 9.10 -18.82 -4.21
N ALA A 541 8.52 -20.00 -4.35
CA ALA A 541 8.99 -21.22 -3.69
C ALA A 541 9.22 -21.03 -2.19
N ALA A 542 8.53 -20.10 -1.52
CA ALA A 542 8.71 -19.76 -0.10
C ALA A 542 7.43 -19.85 0.74
N CYS A 543 6.28 -20.25 0.18
CA CYS A 543 5.01 -20.23 0.92
C CYS A 543 5.04 -21.11 2.18
N TYR A 544 5.89 -22.14 2.22
CA TYR A 544 6.10 -22.99 3.40
C TYR A 544 6.68 -22.26 4.62
N SER A 545 7.31 -21.09 4.43
CA SER A 545 8.15 -20.44 5.44
C SER A 545 7.37 -20.00 6.69
N ARG A 546 6.06 -19.71 6.56
CA ARG A 546 5.18 -19.40 7.69
C ARG A 546 4.93 -20.65 8.55
N ILE A 547 4.52 -21.76 7.93
CA ILE A 547 4.33 -23.05 8.62
C ILE A 547 5.63 -23.50 9.29
N TRP A 548 6.74 -23.42 8.56
CA TRP A 548 8.09 -23.74 9.04
C TRP A 548 8.44 -22.96 10.30
N SER A 549 8.15 -21.66 10.30
CA SER A 549 8.42 -20.80 11.43
C SER A 549 7.52 -21.12 12.63
N GLU A 550 6.20 -21.28 12.42
CA GLU A 550 5.24 -21.55 13.51
C GLU A 550 5.50 -22.88 14.20
N VAL A 551 5.90 -23.90 13.41
CA VAL A 551 6.25 -25.24 13.89
C VAL A 551 7.49 -25.21 14.79
N PHE A 552 8.57 -24.57 14.33
CA PHE A 552 9.81 -24.52 15.11
C PHE A 552 9.75 -23.50 16.25
N ALA A 553 8.96 -22.43 16.13
CA ALA A 553 8.64 -21.54 17.24
C ALA A 553 7.88 -22.28 18.35
N SER A 554 6.95 -23.17 17.98
CA SER A 554 6.21 -24.01 18.93
C SER A 554 7.10 -25.04 19.61
N ASP A 555 8.05 -25.65 18.89
CA ASP A 555 9.03 -26.58 19.47
C ASP A 555 10.00 -25.89 20.44
N VAL A 556 10.47 -24.69 20.08
CA VAL A 556 11.29 -23.83 20.96
C VAL A 556 10.50 -23.42 22.21
N PHE A 557 9.23 -23.01 22.07
CA PHE A 557 8.41 -22.63 23.21
C PHE A 557 8.13 -23.83 24.14
N ALA A 558 7.67 -24.95 23.59
CA ALA A 558 7.37 -26.17 24.34
C ALA A 558 8.61 -26.72 25.07
N SER A 559 9.76 -26.78 24.40
CA SER A 559 10.98 -27.40 24.93
C SER A 559 11.74 -26.54 25.94
N LYS A 560 11.41 -25.24 26.09
CA LYS A 560 12.25 -24.29 26.86
C LYS A 560 11.48 -23.34 27.75
N PHE A 561 10.28 -22.89 27.35
CA PHE A 561 9.53 -21.84 28.04
C PHE A 561 8.23 -22.34 28.69
N HIS A 562 7.61 -23.42 28.20
CA HIS A 562 6.27 -23.86 28.63
C HIS A 562 6.11 -24.06 30.15
N GLY A 563 7.13 -24.55 30.86
CA GLY A 563 7.08 -24.77 32.31
C GLY A 563 7.27 -23.52 33.18
N ASP A 564 7.96 -22.51 32.66
CA ASP A 564 8.21 -21.22 33.31
C ASP A 564 8.43 -20.14 32.22
N PRO A 565 7.34 -19.52 31.71
CA PRO A 565 7.42 -18.66 30.53
C PRO A 565 8.26 -17.38 30.72
N LEU A 566 8.57 -17.00 31.97
CA LEU A 566 9.39 -15.84 32.30
C LEU A 566 10.74 -16.23 32.92
N ASN A 567 11.21 -17.45 32.67
CA ASN A 567 12.50 -17.92 33.18
C ASN A 567 13.67 -17.09 32.61
N GLN A 568 14.18 -16.14 33.39
CA GLN A 568 15.26 -15.24 32.96
C GLN A 568 16.54 -16.00 32.55
N TYR A 569 16.83 -17.18 33.11
CA TYR A 569 17.98 -17.98 32.67
C TYR A 569 17.78 -18.51 31.24
N VAL A 570 16.60 -19.05 30.92
CA VAL A 570 16.27 -19.48 29.56
C VAL A 570 16.20 -18.28 28.60
N GLY A 571 15.60 -17.16 29.01
CA GLY A 571 15.55 -15.94 28.22
C GLY A 571 16.94 -15.36 27.91
N MET A 572 17.85 -15.35 28.89
CA MET A 572 19.27 -14.99 28.68
C MET A 572 19.99 -15.96 27.74
N GLN A 573 19.71 -17.27 27.80
CA GLN A 573 20.23 -18.24 26.82
C GLN A 573 19.66 -17.96 25.42
N PHE A 574 18.39 -17.61 25.28
CA PHE A 574 17.77 -17.27 23.99
C PHE A 574 18.36 -15.99 23.40
N ARG A 575 18.50 -14.94 24.22
CA ARG A 575 19.21 -13.70 23.88
C ARG A 575 20.63 -13.97 23.37
N ASN A 576 21.41 -14.78 24.09
CA ASN A 576 22.81 -15.00 23.77
C ASN A 576 23.04 -16.00 22.62
N LYS A 577 22.18 -17.01 22.46
CA LYS A 577 22.32 -18.04 21.42
C LYS A 577 21.54 -17.76 20.14
N VAL A 578 20.37 -17.13 20.23
CA VAL A 578 19.44 -16.93 19.09
C VAL A 578 19.51 -15.50 18.55
N PHE A 579 19.45 -14.46 19.40
CA PHE A 579 19.64 -13.08 18.94
C PHE A 579 21.12 -12.74 18.71
N GLY A 580 21.98 -13.08 19.67
CA GLY A 580 23.39 -12.68 19.71
C GLY A 580 24.21 -12.94 18.43
N PRO A 581 24.11 -14.11 17.77
CA PRO A 581 24.87 -14.39 16.55
C PRO A 581 24.36 -13.67 15.30
N GLY A 582 23.10 -13.25 15.27
CA GLY A 582 22.48 -12.67 14.08
C GLY A 582 22.62 -13.55 12.83
N GLY A 583 23.01 -12.93 11.72
CA GLY A 583 23.30 -13.61 10.45
C GLY A 583 24.67 -14.32 10.38
N ALA A 584 25.48 -14.32 11.44
CA ALA A 584 26.85 -14.86 11.40
C ALA A 584 26.93 -16.40 11.47
N LYS A 585 25.83 -17.07 11.84
CA LYS A 585 25.67 -18.54 11.90
C LYS A 585 24.53 -18.99 11.00
N GLU A 586 24.53 -20.27 10.63
CA GLU A 586 23.40 -20.88 9.94
C GLU A 586 22.19 -21.06 10.90
N PRO A 587 20.95 -20.82 10.45
CA PRO A 587 19.78 -20.78 11.33
C PRO A 587 19.47 -22.13 12.02
N ILE A 588 19.76 -23.25 11.33
CA ILE A 588 19.63 -24.60 11.90
C ILE A 588 20.65 -24.85 13.02
N GLU A 589 21.87 -24.31 12.93
CA GLU A 589 22.87 -24.40 14.01
C GLU A 589 22.44 -23.58 15.23
N VAL A 590 21.86 -22.40 14.99
CA VAL A 590 21.37 -21.49 16.03
C VAL A 590 20.27 -22.14 16.86
N LEU A 591 19.24 -22.71 16.21
CA LEU A 591 18.18 -23.41 16.95
C LEU A 591 18.70 -24.69 17.61
N SER A 592 19.58 -25.44 16.94
CA SER A 592 20.12 -26.70 17.50
C SER A 592 21.00 -26.49 18.73
N ASP A 593 21.79 -25.41 18.78
CA ASP A 593 22.58 -25.04 19.97
C ASP A 593 21.69 -24.52 21.12
N PHE A 594 20.55 -23.90 20.83
CA PHE A 594 19.59 -23.50 21.87
C PHE A 594 18.75 -24.68 22.39
N LEU A 595 18.28 -25.55 21.50
CA LEU A 595 17.49 -26.74 21.82
C LEU A 595 18.33 -27.84 22.49
N GLY A 596 19.56 -28.08 22.01
CA GLY A 596 20.38 -29.25 22.34
C GLY A 596 20.14 -30.46 21.42
N ARG A 597 19.34 -30.28 20.38
CA ARG A 597 18.97 -31.23 19.31
C ARG A 597 18.46 -30.44 18.11
N GLU A 598 18.32 -31.05 16.94
CA GLU A 598 17.61 -30.41 15.82
C GLU A 598 16.13 -30.12 16.19
N PRO A 599 15.50 -29.08 15.61
CA PRO A 599 14.07 -28.80 15.75
C PRO A 599 13.18 -29.95 15.28
N SER A 600 11.99 -30.08 15.85
CA SER A 600 11.04 -31.16 15.58
C SER A 600 9.61 -30.63 15.37
N ILE A 601 8.84 -31.30 14.51
CA ILE A 601 7.42 -30.98 14.30
C ILE A 601 6.52 -31.41 15.47
N GLN A 602 7.03 -32.24 16.38
CA GLN A 602 6.22 -33.00 17.34
C GLN A 602 5.44 -32.11 18.30
N ALA A 603 6.09 -31.09 18.89
CA ALA A 603 5.46 -30.16 19.83
C ALA A 603 4.29 -29.37 19.20
N PHE A 604 4.41 -29.00 17.94
CA PHE A 604 3.37 -28.30 17.19
C PHE A 604 2.17 -29.22 16.95
N VAL A 605 2.41 -30.45 16.48
CA VAL A 605 1.38 -31.47 16.28
C VAL A 605 0.64 -31.80 17.58
N ASP A 606 1.36 -31.94 18.70
CA ASP A 606 0.75 -32.26 19.99
C ASP A 606 -0.03 -31.07 20.59
N SER A 607 0.34 -29.82 20.28
CA SER A 607 -0.44 -28.64 20.71
C SER A 607 -1.88 -28.68 20.20
N PHE A 608 -2.09 -29.11 18.95
CA PHE A 608 -3.42 -29.25 18.35
C PHE A 608 -4.16 -30.49 18.88
N ARG A 609 -3.46 -31.59 19.18
CA ARG A 609 -4.05 -32.77 19.83
C ARG A 609 -4.59 -32.44 21.23
N TYR A 610 -3.78 -31.76 22.05
CA TYR A 610 -4.14 -31.31 23.39
C TYR A 610 -5.34 -30.34 23.37
N ALA A 611 -5.37 -29.41 22.43
CA ALA A 611 -6.50 -28.50 22.24
C ALA A 611 -7.81 -29.22 21.92
N LEU A 612 -7.80 -30.30 21.12
CA LEU A 612 -9.00 -31.10 20.85
C LEU A 612 -9.52 -31.79 22.11
N THR A 613 -8.63 -32.38 22.92
CA THR A 613 -8.98 -33.07 24.18
C THR A 613 -9.68 -32.10 25.14
N LEU A 614 -9.09 -30.92 25.38
CA LEU A 614 -9.70 -29.83 26.16
C LEU A 614 -10.99 -29.24 25.54
N ALA A 615 -11.15 -29.31 24.22
CA ALA A 615 -12.35 -28.85 23.52
C ALA A 615 -13.49 -29.89 23.52
N ASN A 616 -13.25 -31.10 24.02
CA ASN A 616 -14.24 -32.17 24.19
C ASN A 616 -14.57 -32.46 25.66
N GLY A 617 -13.90 -31.81 26.62
CA GLY A 617 -14.21 -31.91 28.05
C GLY A 617 -13.70 -33.18 28.72
N GLN A 618 -12.60 -33.74 28.23
CA GLN A 618 -11.85 -34.79 28.93
C GLN A 618 -10.58 -34.18 29.52
N ASP A 619 -10.53 -34.03 30.84
CA ASP A 619 -9.30 -33.71 31.57
C ASP A 619 -8.60 -35.03 31.93
N ASP A 620 -7.49 -35.34 31.25
CA ASP A 620 -6.56 -36.44 31.57
C ASP A 620 -5.14 -35.84 31.72
N ASP A 621 -4.61 -35.84 32.95
CA ASP A 621 -3.30 -35.27 33.30
C ASP A 621 -2.16 -36.32 33.19
N ASP A 622 -1.51 -36.46 32.03
CA ASP A 622 -0.06 -36.82 31.92
C ASP A 622 0.50 -36.67 30.49
N PRO A 623 1.78 -36.24 30.28
CA PRO A 623 2.35 -36.05 28.95
C PRO A 623 3.33 -37.14 28.47
N LEU A 624 3.02 -37.72 27.30
CA LEU A 624 3.92 -38.17 26.22
C LEU A 624 5.15 -39.07 26.54
N GLN A 625 5.07 -40.33 26.09
CA GLN A 625 6.22 -41.10 25.58
C GLN A 625 5.80 -41.91 24.33
N TYR A 626 6.60 -41.91 23.26
CA TYR A 626 7.30 -43.07 22.68
C TYR A 626 7.80 -42.84 21.23
N GLU A 627 8.84 -43.60 20.87
CA GLU A 627 9.51 -43.70 19.56
C GLU A 627 8.63 -44.48 18.55
N GLY A 628 8.83 -44.48 17.21
CA GLY A 628 9.91 -43.98 16.36
C GLY A 628 10.38 -45.09 15.38
N VAL A 629 9.99 -45.03 14.11
CA VAL A 629 10.25 -46.09 13.09
C VAL A 629 10.58 -45.48 11.72
N SER A 630 11.32 -46.20 10.87
CA SER A 630 12.10 -45.65 9.74
C SER A 630 11.95 -46.41 8.40
N SER A 631 12.31 -45.71 7.31
CA SER A 631 13.01 -46.19 6.09
C SER A 631 12.29 -46.87 4.89
N THR A 632 12.36 -46.15 3.75
CA THR A 632 12.79 -46.59 2.38
C THR A 632 11.92 -47.50 1.49
N VAL A 633 11.84 -47.14 0.19
CA VAL A 633 12.47 -47.84 -0.98
C VAL A 633 12.31 -46.97 -2.25
N ALA A 634 13.09 -47.20 -3.33
CA ALA A 634 13.32 -46.21 -4.40
C ALA A 634 13.23 -46.70 -5.87
N ALA A 635 12.97 -45.73 -6.78
CA ALA A 635 13.44 -45.57 -8.17
C ALA A 635 13.17 -46.62 -9.28
N SER A 636 12.73 -46.15 -10.47
CA SER A 636 13.59 -46.11 -11.70
C SER A 636 12.88 -45.65 -13.01
N ARG A 637 13.58 -44.81 -13.81
CA ARG A 637 13.87 -44.86 -15.29
C ARG A 637 12.72 -45.06 -16.33
N ASN A 638 12.80 -44.65 -17.62
CA ASN A 638 13.86 -44.07 -18.48
C ASN A 638 13.28 -43.37 -19.74
N GLU A 639 14.02 -42.39 -20.33
CA GLU A 639 14.31 -42.12 -21.78
C GLU A 639 13.20 -42.14 -22.89
N LYS A 640 13.28 -41.47 -24.06
CA LYS A 640 14.12 -40.38 -24.65
C LYS A 640 13.43 -39.78 -25.90
N GLY A 641 13.60 -38.48 -26.18
CA GLY A 641 13.05 -37.78 -27.35
C GLY A 641 14.06 -36.88 -28.11
N VAL A 642 13.74 -36.47 -29.34
CA VAL A 642 14.63 -35.78 -30.32
C VAL A 642 13.88 -34.71 -31.17
N LEU A 643 14.63 -33.88 -31.89
CA LEU A 643 14.26 -32.64 -32.64
C LEU A 643 14.69 -32.71 -34.14
N PRO A 644 14.65 -31.64 -34.97
CA PRO A 644 13.67 -30.55 -35.20
C PRO A 644 13.19 -30.57 -36.70
N PRO A 645 13.47 -29.63 -37.67
CA PRO A 645 13.39 -28.15 -37.75
C PRO A 645 12.71 -27.55 -39.04
N LEU A 646 12.60 -26.21 -39.09
CA LEU A 646 12.69 -25.26 -40.25
C LEU A 646 11.46 -24.51 -40.84
N PHE A 647 11.61 -23.16 -40.88
CA PHE A 647 11.21 -22.17 -41.93
C PHE A 647 9.71 -21.83 -42.18
N VAL A 648 9.30 -20.58 -42.52
CA VAL A 648 9.96 -19.24 -42.52
C VAL A 648 8.91 -18.08 -42.67
N LEU A 649 9.21 -16.85 -42.19
CA LEU A 649 8.53 -15.54 -42.45
C LEU A 649 7.00 -15.43 -42.12
N GLY A 650 6.45 -14.32 -41.62
CA GLY A 650 7.02 -13.03 -41.23
C GLY A 650 6.79 -11.88 -42.23
N PHE A 651 5.54 -11.43 -42.43
CA PHE A 651 5.26 -10.34 -43.39
C PHE A 651 4.14 -9.32 -43.07
N LEU A 652 3.17 -9.60 -42.18
CA LEU A 652 1.95 -8.74 -42.06
C LEU A 652 1.93 -7.71 -40.91
N VAL A 653 2.83 -7.81 -39.92
CA VAL A 653 3.03 -6.77 -38.88
C VAL A 653 3.47 -5.43 -39.49
N TRP A 654 4.12 -5.47 -40.66
CA TRP A 654 4.56 -4.30 -41.41
C TRP A 654 3.43 -3.28 -41.61
N HIS A 655 2.19 -3.73 -41.87
CA HIS A 655 1.15 -2.84 -42.39
C HIS A 655 0.66 -1.78 -41.39
N TYR A 656 0.48 -2.11 -40.11
CA TYR A 656 -0.06 -1.16 -39.11
C TYR A 656 0.99 -0.14 -38.62
N CYS A 657 2.25 -0.55 -38.45
CA CYS A 657 3.32 0.42 -38.25
C CYS A 657 3.49 1.30 -39.50
N TRP A 658 3.37 0.73 -40.71
CA TRP A 658 3.55 1.44 -41.97
C TRP A 658 2.46 2.49 -42.24
N THR A 659 1.21 2.34 -41.82
CA THR A 659 0.19 3.39 -42.01
C THR A 659 0.49 4.64 -41.19
N GLY A 660 0.84 4.50 -39.90
CA GLY A 660 1.32 5.61 -39.07
C GLY A 660 2.64 6.20 -39.59
N PHE A 661 3.61 5.35 -39.93
CA PHE A 661 4.91 5.78 -40.44
C PHE A 661 4.78 6.49 -41.81
N VAL A 662 3.85 6.09 -42.68
CA VAL A 662 3.55 6.78 -43.96
C VAL A 662 2.81 8.10 -43.75
N LYS A 663 1.85 8.20 -42.81
CA LYS A 663 1.29 9.52 -42.40
C LYS A 663 2.43 10.45 -41.99
N ILE A 664 3.35 9.98 -41.15
CA ILE A 664 4.50 10.74 -40.64
C ILE A 664 5.47 11.14 -41.77
N LEU A 665 5.83 10.21 -42.66
CA LEU A 665 6.67 10.49 -43.83
C LEU A 665 6.03 11.50 -44.80
N SER A 666 4.69 11.60 -44.85
CA SER A 666 3.99 12.54 -45.74
C SER A 666 4.21 14.02 -45.37
N LYS A 667 4.53 14.33 -44.11
CA LYS A 667 4.83 15.70 -43.63
C LYS A 667 6.30 16.12 -43.85
N LEU A 668 7.14 15.30 -44.49
CA LEU A 668 8.56 15.63 -44.78
C LEU A 668 8.71 16.65 -45.92
N PRO A 669 9.58 17.68 -45.78
CA PRO A 669 9.84 18.65 -46.84
C PRO A 669 10.68 18.05 -47.97
N ARG A 670 10.08 17.85 -49.15
CA ARG A 670 10.79 17.41 -50.36
C ARG A 670 11.71 18.52 -50.88
N LYS A 671 13.02 18.26 -50.94
CA LYS A 671 13.99 19.15 -51.62
C LYS A 671 13.76 19.11 -53.14
N PRO A 672 13.90 20.25 -53.86
CA PRO A 672 13.91 20.24 -55.33
C PRO A 672 15.16 19.53 -55.86
N SER A 673 14.97 18.65 -56.84
CA SER A 673 16.05 17.93 -57.53
C SER A 673 16.81 18.85 -58.48
N LYS A 674 18.15 18.84 -58.42
CA LYS A 674 18.97 19.44 -59.47
C LYS A 674 18.88 18.58 -60.74
N ASN A 675 18.36 19.14 -61.83
CA ASN A 675 18.80 18.73 -63.15
C ASN A 675 20.14 19.41 -63.44
N ALA A 676 21.00 18.73 -64.20
CA ALA A 676 22.22 19.31 -64.75
C ALA A 676 21.99 19.65 -66.22
N ASP A 677 22.44 20.83 -66.65
CA ASP A 677 22.62 21.12 -68.07
C ASP A 677 23.76 22.12 -68.29
N ASN A 678 24.08 22.37 -69.57
CA ASN A 678 25.38 22.74 -70.08
C ASN A 678 25.94 24.16 -69.77
N ARG A 679 27.26 24.25 -69.99
CA ARG A 679 28.09 25.35 -70.54
C ARG A 679 27.33 26.58 -71.10
N GLU A 680 27.85 27.83 -71.05
CA GLU A 680 29.25 28.26 -71.22
C GLU A 680 29.50 29.76 -70.85
N HIS A 681 30.78 30.19 -70.87
CA HIS A 681 31.31 31.57 -71.07
C HIS A 681 30.99 32.77 -70.12
N GLY A 682 32.00 33.16 -69.30
CA GLY A 682 32.58 34.54 -69.28
C GLY A 682 32.15 35.60 -68.23
N GLY A 683 33.10 36.43 -67.74
CA GLY A 683 32.84 37.75 -67.10
C GLY A 683 33.64 38.12 -65.82
N SER A 684 34.62 39.02 -65.92
CA SER A 684 35.67 39.36 -64.93
C SER A 684 35.35 40.42 -63.84
N HIS A 685 36.20 40.51 -62.79
CA HIS A 685 36.38 41.58 -61.77
C HIS A 685 35.24 41.82 -60.73
N THR A 686 35.42 42.35 -59.51
CA THR A 686 36.53 42.98 -58.69
C THR A 686 36.46 42.44 -57.23
N THR A 687 37.26 42.72 -56.17
CA THR A 687 38.63 43.20 -55.84
C THR A 687 38.56 43.95 -54.48
N PHE A 688 38.93 43.28 -53.36
CA PHE A 688 39.42 43.77 -52.04
C PHE A 688 38.90 45.05 -51.32
N LEU A 689 38.71 44.98 -49.98
CA LEU A 689 39.64 45.58 -48.97
C LEU A 689 39.29 45.28 -47.47
N ASN A 690 40.19 45.64 -46.54
CA ASN A 690 40.22 45.26 -45.10
C ASN A 690 40.21 46.46 -44.12
N SER A 691 39.76 46.26 -42.86
CA SER A 691 40.26 46.83 -41.57
C SER A 691 39.31 46.44 -40.40
N SER A 692 39.64 46.20 -39.11
CA SER A 692 40.70 46.57 -38.14
C SER A 692 40.53 47.99 -37.51
N THR A 693 40.61 48.26 -36.19
CA THR A 693 40.95 47.45 -34.98
C THR A 693 40.66 48.22 -33.65
N SER A 694 40.64 47.51 -32.51
CA SER A 694 41.04 47.97 -31.14
C SER A 694 40.16 48.96 -30.33
N SER A 695 40.55 49.18 -29.05
CA SER A 695 39.74 49.67 -27.91
C SER A 695 40.50 50.65 -26.98
N THR A 696 39.80 51.36 -26.06
CA THR A 696 40.38 52.05 -24.88
C THR A 696 39.33 52.39 -23.78
N SER A 697 39.74 52.92 -22.62
CA SER A 697 38.98 53.04 -21.34
C SER A 697 39.22 54.37 -20.57
N SER A 698 38.73 54.50 -19.31
CA SER A 698 38.93 55.59 -18.28
C SER A 698 38.12 56.91 -18.48
N ASP A 699 37.94 57.88 -17.55
CA ASP A 699 37.76 58.00 -16.06
C ASP A 699 37.56 59.52 -15.70
N LEU A 700 37.17 60.06 -14.51
CA LEU A 700 36.41 59.65 -13.31
C LEU A 700 36.13 60.89 -12.38
N GLY A 701 34.97 61.00 -11.71
CA GLY A 701 34.72 61.96 -10.58
C GLY A 701 33.92 63.25 -10.92
N THR A 702 33.54 64.16 -10.01
CA THR A 702 33.48 64.29 -8.51
C THR A 702 32.57 65.52 -8.16
N SER A 703 32.13 65.88 -6.93
CA SER A 703 31.75 65.20 -5.66
C SER A 703 31.15 66.22 -4.64
N LYS A 704 30.53 65.77 -3.52
CA LYS A 704 30.16 66.53 -2.27
C LYS A 704 28.99 67.55 -2.36
N SER A 705 28.24 67.90 -1.30
CA SER A 705 27.96 67.37 0.07
C SER A 705 26.78 68.18 0.67
N GLY A 706 26.03 67.82 1.74
CA GLY A 706 26.09 66.68 2.69
C GLY A 706 26.11 67.18 4.16
N ASN A 707 25.18 66.74 5.03
CA ASN A 707 25.15 67.05 6.48
C ASN A 707 24.61 65.87 7.33
N SER A 708 24.84 65.86 8.66
CA SER A 708 24.90 64.64 9.48
C SER A 708 23.81 64.45 10.55
N ILE A 709 23.53 63.19 10.95
CA ILE A 709 23.44 62.72 12.35
C ILE A 709 23.57 61.16 12.41
N THR A 710 24.17 60.68 13.51
CA THR A 710 24.49 59.32 14.01
C THR A 710 23.46 58.18 13.79
N SER A 711 23.76 56.87 13.84
CA SER A 711 25.02 56.07 13.93
C SER A 711 24.75 54.56 13.69
N HIS A 712 25.75 53.67 13.80
CA HIS A 712 25.72 52.28 13.30
C HIS A 712 25.21 51.17 14.25
N VAL A 713 24.51 50.20 13.63
CA VAL A 713 24.59 48.71 13.81
C VAL A 713 23.96 48.01 15.04
N ALA A 714 22.96 47.16 14.73
CA ALA A 714 22.55 45.86 15.30
C ALA A 714 22.45 45.60 16.82
N LEU A 715 21.28 45.10 17.28
CA LEU A 715 21.10 43.69 17.72
C LEU A 715 19.63 43.34 18.06
N ASN A 716 19.38 42.06 18.38
CA ASN A 716 18.10 41.39 18.64
C ASN A 716 17.28 41.94 19.84
N TYR A 717 15.95 41.78 19.81
CA TYR A 717 15.02 41.38 20.91
C TYR A 717 13.68 40.98 20.21
N ALA A 718 12.93 39.90 20.46
CA ALA A 718 12.67 39.01 21.60
C ALA A 718 11.54 39.46 22.57
N SER A 719 10.42 38.69 22.54
CA SER A 719 9.33 38.53 23.54
C SER A 719 8.41 39.71 23.93
N ASP A 720 7.22 39.33 24.43
CA ASP A 720 6.20 40.07 25.20
C ASP A 720 5.56 41.37 24.68
N ILE A 721 4.23 41.34 24.44
CA ILE A 721 3.31 42.42 24.84
C ILE A 721 1.99 41.85 25.39
N GLY A 722 1.74 42.14 26.66
CA GLY A 722 0.45 42.64 27.17
C GLY A 722 0.73 43.88 28.05
N PRO A 723 -0.25 44.47 28.77
CA PRO A 723 -1.68 44.17 28.80
C PRO A 723 -2.66 45.39 28.80
N TYR A 724 -3.95 45.10 28.56
CA TYR A 724 -5.15 45.74 29.17
C TYR A 724 -5.80 47.08 28.70
N TYR A 725 -7.10 47.17 29.06
CA TYR A 725 -8.13 48.24 28.95
C TYR A 725 -8.61 48.63 27.54
N ASP A 726 -9.79 48.22 27.02
CA ASP A 726 -11.19 48.07 27.50
C ASP A 726 -12.06 49.34 27.43
N LYS A 727 -13.09 49.30 26.57
CA LYS A 727 -14.40 49.91 26.85
C LYS A 727 -15.58 49.29 26.07
N LYS A 728 -16.14 48.22 26.65
CA LYS A 728 -17.59 47.87 26.68
C LYS A 728 -18.50 48.20 25.47
N PHE A 729 -19.07 47.15 24.89
CA PHE A 729 -20.53 46.95 24.98
C PHE A 729 -20.83 45.60 25.67
N ALA A 730 -22.04 45.41 26.17
CA ALA A 730 -22.28 44.55 27.35
C ALA A 730 -22.63 43.07 27.06
N ARG A 731 -22.38 42.23 28.08
CA ARG A 731 -22.60 40.77 28.09
C ARG A 731 -24.07 40.38 27.83
N GLY A 732 -24.29 39.52 26.83
CA GLY A 732 -25.17 38.35 26.97
C GLY A 732 -24.34 37.15 27.44
N ALA A 733 -24.94 36.17 28.12
CA ALA A 733 -24.19 35.04 28.69
C ALA A 733 -24.11 33.84 27.73
N ASN A 734 -22.93 33.21 27.63
CA ASN A 734 -22.82 31.84 27.13
C ASN A 734 -23.51 30.89 28.13
N PRO A 735 -24.49 30.06 27.72
CA PRO A 735 -24.86 28.89 28.50
C PRO A 735 -23.72 27.87 28.47
N LYS A 736 -23.55 27.13 29.58
CA LYS A 736 -22.72 25.91 29.59
C LYS A 736 -23.36 24.85 28.68
N PRO A 737 -22.60 23.90 28.13
CA PRO A 737 -23.13 22.60 27.74
C PRO A 737 -23.47 21.77 29.01
N ASN A 738 -24.42 22.26 29.81
CA ASN A 738 -25.25 21.34 30.59
C ASN A 738 -26.04 20.50 29.58
N GLY A 739 -26.19 19.20 29.84
CA GLY A 739 -26.89 18.31 28.92
C GLY A 739 -28.32 18.75 28.64
N ILE A 740 -28.58 19.20 27.42
CA ILE A 740 -29.92 19.29 26.82
C ILE A 740 -29.89 18.35 25.60
N PRO A 741 -30.70 17.29 25.56
CA PRO A 741 -30.71 16.38 24.43
C PRO A 741 -31.31 17.06 23.19
N VAL A 742 -30.66 16.89 22.03
CA VAL A 742 -31.11 17.42 20.73
C VAL A 742 -32.55 17.00 20.37
N ALA A 743 -33.00 15.85 20.91
CA ALA A 743 -34.33 15.28 20.72
C ALA A 743 -35.51 16.12 21.26
N SER A 744 -35.29 17.25 21.95
CA SER A 744 -36.38 17.93 22.68
C SER A 744 -37.30 18.84 21.84
N PHE A 745 -36.89 19.35 20.67
CA PHE A 745 -37.71 20.33 19.90
C PHE A 745 -37.51 20.35 18.36
N TYR A 746 -37.07 19.25 17.74
CA TYR A 746 -36.92 19.18 16.27
C TYR A 746 -38.23 18.76 15.57
N GLU A 747 -39.24 19.63 15.61
CA GLU A 747 -40.58 19.39 15.05
C GLU A 747 -40.71 19.73 13.55
N ALA A 748 -41.64 19.10 12.85
CA ALA A 748 -41.86 19.30 11.43
C ALA A 748 -42.62 20.61 11.12
N LEU A 749 -42.05 21.46 10.26
CA LEU A 749 -42.65 22.72 9.81
C LEU A 749 -43.69 22.48 8.68
N PRO A 750 -44.81 23.24 8.63
CA PRO A 750 -45.86 23.11 7.60
C PRO A 750 -45.34 23.13 6.16
N GLY A 751 -46.08 22.51 5.24
CA GLY A 751 -45.69 22.41 3.84
C GLY A 751 -45.86 23.71 3.06
N PHE A 752 -45.03 23.95 2.03
CA PHE A 752 -45.18 25.12 1.14
C PHE A 752 -46.49 25.19 0.36
N ARG A 753 -47.34 24.15 0.39
CA ARG A 753 -48.67 24.13 -0.22
C ARG A 753 -49.76 24.66 0.71
N ASP A 754 -49.56 24.56 2.02
CA ASP A 754 -50.59 24.76 3.05
C ASP A 754 -50.61 26.20 3.60
N VAL A 755 -49.74 27.06 3.08
CA VAL A 755 -49.41 28.39 3.62
C VAL A 755 -49.57 29.48 2.54
N PRO A 756 -50.15 30.66 2.84
CA PRO A 756 -50.32 31.74 1.86
C PRO A 756 -49.01 32.23 1.22
N SER A 757 -49.06 32.66 -0.04
CA SER A 757 -47.88 33.10 -0.81
C SER A 757 -47.08 34.24 -0.15
N SER A 758 -47.73 35.08 0.66
CA SER A 758 -47.11 36.13 1.48
C SER A 758 -46.17 35.60 2.57
N GLU A 759 -46.39 34.38 3.06
CA GLU A 759 -45.65 33.80 4.19
C GLU A 759 -44.57 32.80 3.75
N LYS A 760 -44.65 32.29 2.51
CA LYS A 760 -43.73 31.25 2.00
C LYS A 760 -42.24 31.62 2.10
N GLN A 761 -41.88 32.90 1.93
CA GLN A 761 -40.50 33.36 2.07
C GLN A 761 -40.00 33.29 3.54
N SER A 762 -40.88 33.57 4.51
CA SER A 762 -40.58 33.44 5.94
C SER A 762 -40.46 31.95 6.33
N LEU A 763 -41.34 31.11 5.79
CA LEU A 763 -41.27 29.65 5.95
C LEU A 763 -39.99 29.06 5.33
N PHE A 764 -39.55 29.57 4.17
CA PHE A 764 -38.30 29.14 3.52
C PHE A 764 -37.08 29.42 4.40
N ILE A 765 -36.98 30.63 4.98
CA ILE A 765 -35.93 30.99 5.93
C ILE A 765 -35.94 30.08 7.17
N LYS A 766 -37.13 29.76 7.71
CA LYS A 766 -37.27 28.83 8.85
C LYS A 766 -36.83 27.40 8.50
N LYS A 767 -37.26 26.86 7.36
CA LYS A 767 -36.87 25.52 6.89
C LYS A 767 -35.36 25.44 6.59
N LEU A 768 -34.75 26.48 6.02
CA LEU A 768 -33.29 26.59 5.86
C LEU A 768 -32.55 26.51 7.20
N ASN A 769 -32.95 27.33 8.18
CA ASN A 769 -32.35 27.32 9.52
C ASN A 769 -32.47 25.97 10.22
N MET A 770 -33.60 25.29 10.07
CA MET A 770 -33.80 23.95 10.60
C MET A 770 -32.81 22.94 9.99
N CYS A 771 -32.60 23.02 8.68
CA CYS A 771 -31.63 22.19 7.95
C CYS A 771 -30.15 22.48 8.27
N CYS A 772 -29.82 23.58 8.96
CA CYS A 772 -28.47 23.84 9.48
C CYS A 772 -28.06 22.88 10.62
N VAL A 773 -29.01 22.23 11.30
CA VAL A 773 -28.71 21.26 12.37
C VAL A 773 -28.04 20.02 11.76
N ILE A 774 -26.80 19.74 12.15
CA ILE A 774 -26.05 18.56 11.70
C ILE A 774 -26.31 17.40 12.65
N PHE A 775 -26.62 16.24 12.09
CA PHE A 775 -26.79 14.99 12.83
C PHE A 775 -25.57 14.11 12.63
N ASP A 776 -25.21 13.35 13.65
CA ASP A 776 -24.23 12.27 13.55
C ASP A 776 -24.85 11.08 12.78
N PHE A 777 -24.13 10.57 11.78
CA PHE A 777 -24.52 9.43 10.93
C PHE A 777 -23.68 8.17 11.17
N THR A 778 -22.68 8.21 12.07
CA THR A 778 -21.95 7.00 12.48
C THR A 778 -22.92 6.00 13.13
N ASP A 779 -23.71 6.48 14.08
CA ASP A 779 -24.86 5.77 14.66
C ASP A 779 -26.14 6.00 13.82
N PRO A 780 -26.68 4.95 13.16
CA PRO A 780 -27.90 5.08 12.35
C PRO A 780 -29.18 5.06 13.23
N THR A 781 -29.09 4.58 14.47
CA THR A 781 -30.23 4.36 15.38
C THR A 781 -30.63 5.64 16.13
N LYS A 782 -29.66 6.54 16.38
CA LYS A 782 -29.92 7.84 16.98
C LYS A 782 -30.62 8.80 16.00
N TYR A 783 -31.61 9.53 16.52
CA TYR A 783 -32.31 10.63 15.83
C TYR A 783 -32.99 10.26 14.50
N ILE A 784 -33.46 9.01 14.33
CA ILE A 784 -34.10 8.54 13.07
C ILE A 784 -35.24 9.48 12.62
N LYS A 785 -36.08 9.91 13.56
CA LYS A 785 -37.28 10.70 13.27
C LYS A 785 -36.92 12.12 12.83
N GLU A 786 -35.94 12.71 13.50
CA GLU A 786 -35.41 14.05 13.26
C GLU A 786 -34.59 14.11 11.97
N LYS A 787 -33.79 13.06 11.69
CA LYS A 787 -33.12 12.84 10.40
C LYS A 787 -34.14 12.81 9.26
N GLU A 788 -35.20 12.01 9.37
CA GLU A 788 -36.23 11.93 8.33
C GLU A 788 -37.05 13.24 8.19
N ILE A 789 -37.31 13.98 9.27
CA ILE A 789 -37.90 15.34 9.20
C ILE A 789 -36.96 16.30 8.45
N LYS A 790 -35.65 16.25 8.70
CA LYS A 790 -34.66 17.04 7.94
C LYS A 790 -34.64 16.65 6.47
N ARG A 791 -34.64 15.35 6.16
CA ARG A 791 -34.62 14.81 4.80
C ARG A 791 -35.82 15.28 3.97
N ASN A 792 -37.04 15.17 4.50
CA ASN A 792 -38.23 15.66 3.83
C ASN A 792 -38.25 17.19 3.69
N THR A 793 -37.74 17.92 4.69
CA THR A 793 -37.60 19.38 4.60
C THR A 793 -36.60 19.80 3.53
N LEU A 794 -35.48 19.07 3.35
CA LEU A 794 -34.54 19.31 2.26
C LEU A 794 -35.17 19.09 0.89
N LEU A 795 -36.02 18.06 0.72
CA LEU A 795 -36.78 17.84 -0.52
C LEU A 795 -37.75 18.99 -0.82
N GLU A 796 -38.51 19.46 0.17
CA GLU A 796 -39.37 20.64 0.03
C GLU A 796 -38.60 21.91 -0.38
N LEU A 797 -37.38 22.08 0.13
CA LEU A 797 -36.51 23.21 -0.22
C LEU A 797 -36.04 23.14 -1.68
N VAL A 798 -35.75 21.94 -2.22
CA VAL A 798 -35.43 21.72 -3.64
C VAL A 798 -36.63 22.05 -4.55
N ASP A 799 -37.82 21.55 -4.19
CA ASP A 799 -39.07 21.84 -4.91
C ASP A 799 -39.38 23.34 -4.92
N TYR A 800 -39.18 24.04 -3.80
CA TYR A 800 -39.40 25.48 -3.70
C TYR A 800 -38.41 26.27 -4.58
N VAL A 801 -37.11 26.02 -4.49
CA VAL A 801 -36.10 26.69 -5.33
C VAL A 801 -36.30 26.41 -6.84
N THR A 802 -36.91 25.28 -7.18
CA THR A 802 -37.25 24.92 -8.57
C THR A 802 -38.55 25.57 -9.07
N SER A 803 -39.41 26.07 -8.17
CA SER A 803 -40.75 26.62 -8.51
C SER A 803 -40.96 28.11 -8.20
N VAL A 804 -39.98 28.78 -7.60
CA VAL A 804 -40.03 30.23 -7.31
C VAL A 804 -39.80 31.07 -8.57
N ASN A 805 -40.82 31.84 -8.96
CA ASN A 805 -40.76 32.85 -10.02
C ASN A 805 -40.51 34.25 -9.43
N GLY A 806 -39.34 34.47 -8.82
CA GLY A 806 -38.93 35.79 -8.33
C GLY A 806 -37.57 35.82 -7.64
N LYS A 807 -36.91 36.98 -7.70
CA LYS A 807 -35.55 37.19 -7.20
C LYS A 807 -35.39 36.92 -5.71
N TYR A 808 -34.34 36.19 -5.37
CA TYR A 808 -33.90 35.98 -3.99
C TYR A 808 -33.44 37.30 -3.35
N THR A 809 -33.92 37.60 -2.14
CA THR A 809 -33.49 38.74 -1.33
C THR A 809 -32.15 38.47 -0.65
N GLU A 810 -31.44 39.53 -0.23
CA GLU A 810 -30.13 39.44 0.45
C GLU A 810 -30.13 38.49 1.66
N THR A 811 -31.14 38.59 2.54
CA THR A 811 -31.35 37.66 3.67
C THR A 811 -31.44 36.21 3.21
N VAL A 812 -32.23 35.92 2.16
CA VAL A 812 -32.41 34.56 1.65
C VAL A 812 -31.10 33.99 1.08
N MET A 813 -30.26 34.81 0.43
CA MET A 813 -28.94 34.36 -0.03
C MET A 813 -28.02 33.99 1.13
N GLN A 814 -28.03 34.77 2.21
CA GLN A 814 -27.25 34.50 3.42
C GLN A 814 -27.66 33.17 4.08
N GLU A 815 -28.96 32.94 4.26
CA GLU A 815 -29.48 31.71 4.87
C GLU A 815 -29.21 30.48 4.00
N VAL A 816 -29.33 30.59 2.66
CA VAL A 816 -29.00 29.53 1.72
C VAL A 816 -27.53 29.13 1.82
N ILE A 817 -26.62 30.10 1.77
CA ILE A 817 -25.18 29.82 1.82
C ILE A 817 -24.76 29.33 3.21
N THR A 818 -25.42 29.77 4.29
CA THR A 818 -25.21 29.24 5.65
C THR A 818 -25.61 27.77 5.75
N MET A 819 -26.81 27.40 5.27
CA MET A 819 -27.30 26.02 5.29
C MET A 819 -26.41 25.09 4.45
N VAL A 820 -26.03 25.50 3.24
CA VAL A 820 -25.11 24.74 2.38
C VAL A 820 -23.73 24.59 3.05
N SER A 821 -23.16 25.67 3.59
CA SER A 821 -21.85 25.64 4.24
C SER A 821 -21.81 24.72 5.46
N ALA A 822 -22.86 24.73 6.28
CA ALA A 822 -22.95 23.89 7.48
C ALA A 822 -23.04 22.40 7.17
N ASN A 823 -23.63 22.03 6.03
CA ASN A 823 -23.84 20.63 5.66
C ASN A 823 -22.71 20.04 4.80
N LEU A 824 -22.11 20.81 3.89
CA LEU A 824 -21.12 20.28 2.94
C LEU A 824 -19.68 20.32 3.48
N PHE A 825 -19.28 21.45 4.09
CA PHE A 825 -17.88 21.69 4.45
C PHE A 825 -17.49 20.97 5.74
N ARG A 826 -16.96 19.76 5.56
CA ARG A 826 -16.49 18.85 6.63
C ARG A 826 -15.05 18.41 6.37
N THR A 827 -14.34 18.02 7.42
CA THR A 827 -13.03 17.38 7.32
C THR A 827 -13.21 15.90 7.01
N PHE A 828 -12.49 15.38 6.00
CA PHE A 828 -12.40 13.94 5.79
C PHE A 828 -11.67 13.29 6.98
N ASN A 829 -12.17 12.15 7.44
CA ASN A 829 -11.59 11.41 8.57
C ASN A 829 -10.83 10.19 8.02
N PRO A 830 -9.53 10.00 8.32
CA PRO A 830 -8.84 8.76 7.97
C PRO A 830 -9.47 7.60 8.75
N GLN A 831 -10.09 6.65 8.05
CA GLN A 831 -10.77 5.54 8.71
C GLN A 831 -9.75 4.61 9.40
N PRO A 832 -9.98 4.21 10.66
CA PRO A 832 -9.14 3.22 11.35
C PRO A 832 -9.33 1.85 10.69
N ARG A 833 -8.23 1.17 10.38
CA ARG A 833 -8.24 -0.12 9.68
C ARG A 833 -8.63 -1.25 10.65
N GLU A 834 -9.77 -1.91 10.40
CA GLU A 834 -10.09 -3.19 11.03
C GLU A 834 -9.71 -4.37 10.15
N ASN A 835 -9.02 -5.35 10.72
CA ASN A 835 -9.22 -6.76 10.40
C ASN A 835 -8.76 -7.67 11.56
N LYS A 836 -9.19 -8.93 11.53
CA LYS A 836 -8.88 -9.96 12.54
C LYS A 836 -8.08 -11.10 11.89
N VAL A 837 -6.90 -11.43 12.42
CA VAL A 837 -6.27 -12.77 12.62
C VAL A 837 -6.25 -13.81 11.46
N ILE A 838 -6.94 -13.62 10.34
CA ILE A 838 -7.01 -14.54 9.19
C ILE A 838 -6.83 -13.74 7.87
N GLU A 839 -6.06 -12.65 7.90
CA GLU A 839 -5.51 -12.00 6.70
C GLU A 839 -4.22 -12.70 6.24
N ALA A 840 -4.31 -13.99 5.91
CA ALA A 840 -3.13 -14.75 5.47
C ALA A 840 -2.69 -14.43 4.02
N PHE A 841 -3.56 -13.83 3.18
CA PHE A 841 -3.40 -13.91 1.72
C PHE A 841 -3.87 -12.73 0.84
N ASP A 842 -4.51 -11.68 1.35
CA ASP A 842 -4.87 -10.50 0.52
C ASP A 842 -4.94 -9.20 1.36
N VAL A 843 -3.77 -8.59 1.58
CA VAL A 843 -3.61 -7.26 2.20
C VAL A 843 -3.37 -6.22 1.09
N GLU A 844 -3.86 -4.99 1.32
CA GLU A 844 -3.80 -3.81 0.42
C GLU A 844 -4.84 -3.73 -0.72
N GLU A 845 -6.13 -3.93 -0.46
CA GLU A 845 -7.19 -3.24 -1.23
C GLU A 845 -7.78 -2.07 -0.44
N GLU A 846 -7.16 -0.89 -0.54
CA GLU A 846 -7.76 0.34 0.01
C GLU A 846 -9.06 0.68 -0.77
N GLU A 847 -10.20 0.69 -0.08
CA GLU A 847 -11.51 1.01 -0.65
C GLU A 847 -11.82 2.51 -0.54
N PRO A 848 -12.54 3.12 -1.51
CA PRO A 848 -13.04 4.48 -1.34
C PRO A 848 -14.11 4.54 -0.25
N SER A 849 -13.90 5.37 0.77
CA SER A 849 -14.85 5.54 1.88
C SER A 849 -16.13 6.26 1.43
N MET A 850 -17.26 5.54 1.43
CA MET A 850 -18.60 6.10 1.17
C MET A 850 -19.13 6.88 2.38
N ASP A 851 -19.67 8.10 2.17
CA ASP A 851 -20.10 8.96 3.28
C ASP A 851 -21.45 8.51 3.90
N PRO A 852 -21.52 8.22 5.23
CA PRO A 852 -22.76 7.81 5.89
C PRO A 852 -23.89 8.86 5.89
N ALA A 853 -23.57 10.15 5.73
CA ALA A 853 -24.52 11.24 5.61
C ALA A 853 -25.05 11.45 4.18
N TRP A 854 -24.61 10.63 3.20
CA TRP A 854 -24.98 10.78 1.79
C TRP A 854 -26.49 11.00 1.52
N PRO A 855 -27.45 10.32 2.18
CA PRO A 855 -28.88 10.55 1.96
C PRO A 855 -29.38 11.97 2.27
N HIS A 856 -28.57 12.78 2.98
CA HIS A 856 -28.82 14.20 3.21
C HIS A 856 -27.90 15.06 2.32
N LEU A 857 -26.61 14.72 2.21
CA LEU A 857 -25.64 15.46 1.38
C LEU A 857 -26.09 15.55 -0.07
N GLN A 858 -26.58 14.46 -0.66
CA GLN A 858 -27.12 14.45 -2.03
C GLN A 858 -28.20 15.52 -2.25
N ILE A 859 -29.09 15.71 -1.28
CA ILE A 859 -30.20 16.66 -1.39
C ILE A 859 -29.70 18.10 -1.19
N VAL A 860 -28.70 18.33 -0.33
CA VAL A 860 -28.03 19.63 -0.18
C VAL A 860 -27.26 19.99 -1.46
N TYR A 861 -26.61 19.02 -2.10
CA TYR A 861 -25.94 19.19 -3.39
C TYR A 861 -26.91 19.51 -4.52
N GLU A 862 -28.01 18.75 -4.65
CA GLU A 862 -29.07 19.04 -5.63
C GLU A 862 -29.69 20.42 -5.39
N PHE A 863 -29.99 20.76 -4.12
CA PHE A 863 -30.50 22.08 -3.73
C PHE A 863 -29.55 23.21 -4.15
N PHE A 864 -28.25 23.09 -3.84
CA PHE A 864 -27.27 24.11 -4.18
C PHE A 864 -27.06 24.22 -5.70
N LEU A 865 -27.06 23.09 -6.42
CA LEU A 865 -27.01 23.07 -7.88
C LEU A 865 -28.21 23.80 -8.50
N ARG A 866 -29.45 23.52 -8.03
CA ARG A 866 -30.67 24.20 -8.48
C ARG A 866 -30.63 25.70 -8.19
N PHE A 867 -30.19 26.09 -6.98
CA PHE A 867 -30.04 27.49 -6.58
C PHE A 867 -29.03 28.23 -7.46
N VAL A 868 -27.82 27.68 -7.66
CA VAL A 868 -26.78 28.28 -8.51
C VAL A 868 -27.23 28.34 -9.97
N ALA A 869 -27.95 27.33 -10.47
CA ALA A 869 -28.49 27.33 -11.82
C ALA A 869 -29.62 28.36 -12.03
N SER A 870 -30.50 28.56 -11.04
CA SER A 870 -31.74 29.35 -11.13
C SER A 870 -31.56 30.74 -11.79
N PRO A 871 -32.42 31.13 -12.75
CA PRO A 871 -32.32 32.43 -13.42
C PRO A 871 -32.54 33.61 -12.46
N GLU A 872 -33.28 33.40 -11.37
CA GLU A 872 -33.63 34.41 -10.37
C GLU A 872 -32.46 34.79 -9.41
N LEU A 873 -31.33 34.10 -9.50
CA LEU A 873 -30.14 34.38 -8.70
C LEU A 873 -29.34 35.58 -9.25
N ASP A 874 -29.46 36.74 -8.61
CA ASP A 874 -28.66 37.93 -8.97
C ASP A 874 -27.17 37.73 -8.63
N ALA A 875 -26.37 37.48 -9.67
CA ALA A 875 -24.93 37.26 -9.57
C ALA A 875 -24.14 38.47 -9.03
N LYS A 876 -24.70 39.70 -9.03
CA LYS A 876 -24.05 40.88 -8.42
C LYS A 876 -24.15 40.86 -6.89
N LEU A 877 -25.19 40.21 -6.35
CA LEU A 877 -25.45 40.09 -4.92
C LEU A 877 -24.86 38.78 -4.37
N ALA A 878 -25.12 37.64 -5.04
CA ALA A 878 -24.68 36.32 -4.59
C ALA A 878 -23.15 36.16 -4.48
N LYS A 879 -22.37 36.91 -5.27
CA LYS A 879 -20.89 36.98 -5.16
C LYS A 879 -20.35 37.58 -3.85
N ARG A 880 -21.21 38.11 -2.98
CA ARG A 880 -20.86 38.51 -1.61
C ARG A 880 -20.78 37.32 -0.65
N TYR A 881 -21.42 36.20 -1.00
CA TYR A 881 -21.59 35.03 -0.16
C TYR A 881 -20.89 33.79 -0.73
N ILE A 882 -20.95 33.59 -2.06
CA ILE A 882 -20.08 32.64 -2.77
C ILE A 882 -18.75 33.36 -3.03
N ASP A 883 -17.97 33.53 -1.96
CA ASP A 883 -16.71 34.27 -1.98
C ASP A 883 -15.49 33.36 -2.24
N HIS A 884 -14.27 33.89 -2.12
CA HIS A 884 -13.06 33.11 -2.29
C HIS A 884 -12.83 32.05 -1.19
N SER A 885 -13.31 32.26 0.04
CA SER A 885 -13.22 31.25 1.09
C SER A 885 -14.23 30.11 0.88
N PHE A 886 -15.44 30.41 0.41
CA PHE A 886 -16.44 29.42 0.01
C PHE A 886 -15.93 28.58 -1.16
N ILE A 887 -15.32 29.22 -2.16
CA ILE A 887 -14.78 28.54 -3.36
C ILE A 887 -13.58 27.65 -3.02
N LEU A 888 -12.72 28.01 -2.07
CA LEU A 888 -11.66 27.11 -1.61
C LEU A 888 -12.27 25.87 -0.94
N LYS A 889 -13.16 26.03 0.04
CA LYS A 889 -13.81 24.89 0.72
C LYS A 889 -14.61 23.99 -0.22
N LEU A 890 -15.14 24.54 -1.32
CA LEU A 890 -15.81 23.76 -2.38
C LEU A 890 -14.81 23.01 -3.27
N LEU A 891 -13.60 23.53 -3.46
CA LEU A 891 -12.51 22.86 -4.15
C LEU A 891 -11.86 21.77 -3.29
N ASP A 892 -11.67 22.01 -1.99
CA ASP A 892 -11.11 21.04 -1.04
C ASP A 892 -11.94 19.74 -1.02
N LEU A 893 -13.26 19.84 -1.19
CA LEU A 893 -14.15 18.68 -1.27
C LEU A 893 -13.98 17.81 -2.53
N PHE A 894 -13.25 18.26 -3.57
CA PHE A 894 -12.93 17.39 -4.72
C PHE A 894 -11.99 16.25 -4.35
N ASP A 895 -11.33 16.28 -3.19
CA ASP A 895 -10.54 15.15 -2.70
C ASP A 895 -11.38 14.09 -1.95
N SER A 896 -12.71 14.23 -1.90
CA SER A 896 -13.61 13.20 -1.37
C SER A 896 -13.42 11.88 -2.11
N GLU A 897 -13.29 10.77 -1.36
CA GLU A 897 -13.19 9.44 -1.94
C GLU A 897 -14.52 9.01 -2.61
N ASP A 898 -15.66 9.56 -2.19
CA ASP A 898 -16.99 9.29 -2.74
C ASP A 898 -17.14 9.89 -4.16
N PRO A 899 -17.24 9.07 -5.23
CA PRO A 899 -17.35 9.57 -6.61
C PRO A 899 -18.66 10.32 -6.87
N ARG A 900 -19.71 10.05 -6.07
CA ARG A 900 -21.03 10.69 -6.20
C ARG A 900 -20.96 12.16 -5.79
N GLU A 901 -20.16 12.46 -4.77
CA GLU A 901 -19.87 13.82 -4.33
C GLU A 901 -19.11 14.61 -5.39
N ARG A 902 -18.06 14.00 -5.97
CA ARG A 902 -17.22 14.65 -6.99
C ARG A 902 -18.00 15.01 -8.26
N GLU A 903 -18.97 14.20 -8.68
CA GLU A 903 -19.82 14.51 -9.85
C GLU A 903 -20.74 15.73 -9.62
N TYR A 904 -21.31 15.86 -8.42
CA TYR A 904 -22.08 17.04 -8.02
C TYR A 904 -21.18 18.29 -7.95
N LEU A 905 -20.01 18.18 -7.30
CA LEU A 905 -19.03 19.26 -7.20
C LEU A 905 -18.55 19.73 -8.57
N LYS A 906 -18.25 18.80 -9.49
CA LYS A 906 -17.90 19.07 -10.89
C LYS A 906 -18.94 19.96 -11.57
N THR A 907 -20.20 19.55 -11.47
CA THR A 907 -21.34 20.25 -12.07
C THR A 907 -21.56 21.63 -11.44
N ILE A 908 -21.50 21.72 -10.11
CA ILE A 908 -21.73 22.96 -9.35
C ILE A 908 -20.61 23.98 -9.63
N LEU A 909 -19.34 23.56 -9.57
CA LEU A 909 -18.19 24.43 -9.82
C LEU A 909 -18.18 24.94 -11.27
N HIS A 910 -18.59 24.12 -12.25
CA HIS A 910 -18.77 24.56 -13.63
C HIS A 910 -19.84 25.65 -13.76
N ARG A 911 -20.99 25.50 -13.08
CA ARG A 911 -22.04 26.54 -13.04
C ARG A 911 -21.57 27.81 -12.34
N ILE A 912 -20.82 27.70 -11.24
CA ILE A 912 -20.22 28.85 -10.54
C ILE A 912 -19.23 29.58 -11.46
N TYR A 913 -18.31 28.86 -12.10
CA TYR A 913 -17.35 29.43 -13.05
C TYR A 913 -18.04 30.13 -14.23
N GLY A 914 -19.10 29.51 -14.77
CA GLY A 914 -19.92 30.08 -15.83
C GLY A 914 -20.57 31.40 -15.41
N LYS A 915 -21.27 31.42 -14.27
CA LYS A 915 -22.13 32.54 -13.82
C LYS A 915 -21.33 33.69 -13.17
N PHE A 916 -20.32 33.38 -12.37
CA PHE A 916 -19.57 34.37 -11.59
C PHE A 916 -18.22 34.71 -12.23
N MET A 917 -18.26 35.53 -13.29
CA MET A 917 -17.08 35.93 -14.07
C MET A 917 -15.91 36.48 -13.22
N VAL A 918 -16.21 37.12 -12.09
CA VAL A 918 -15.22 37.70 -11.16
C VAL A 918 -14.34 36.64 -10.48
N HIS A 919 -14.86 35.44 -10.20
CA HIS A 919 -14.09 34.38 -9.52
C HIS A 919 -13.32 33.49 -10.50
N ARG A 920 -13.54 33.61 -11.82
CA ARG A 920 -12.85 32.80 -12.84
C ARG A 920 -11.31 32.81 -12.71
N PRO A 921 -10.63 33.95 -12.47
CA PRO A 921 -9.18 33.96 -12.28
C PRO A 921 -8.75 33.27 -10.97
N PHE A 922 -9.57 33.39 -9.92
CA PHE A 922 -9.32 32.77 -8.62
C PHE A 922 -9.48 31.24 -8.70
N ILE A 923 -10.57 30.74 -9.30
CA ILE A 923 -10.80 29.31 -9.52
C ILE A 923 -9.64 28.73 -10.35
N ARG A 924 -9.26 29.35 -11.48
CA ARG A 924 -8.10 28.88 -12.27
C ARG A 924 -6.81 28.85 -11.44
N LYS A 925 -6.57 29.83 -10.56
CA LYS A 925 -5.40 29.82 -9.68
C LYS A 925 -5.48 28.70 -8.64
N ALA A 926 -6.63 28.49 -8.01
CA ALA A 926 -6.82 27.47 -6.98
C ALA A 926 -6.72 26.05 -7.56
N THR A 927 -7.37 25.75 -8.70
CA THR A 927 -7.21 24.47 -9.40
C THR A 927 -5.77 24.26 -9.88
N ASN A 928 -5.09 25.31 -10.33
CA ASN A 928 -3.66 25.23 -10.68
C ASN A 928 -2.78 24.93 -9.44
N ASN A 929 -3.07 25.53 -8.28
CA ASN A 929 -2.43 25.17 -7.02
C ASN A 929 -2.67 23.68 -6.67
N ILE A 930 -3.91 23.18 -6.78
CA ILE A 930 -4.22 21.75 -6.56
C ILE A 930 -3.41 20.86 -7.53
N PHE A 931 -3.23 21.27 -8.78
CA PHE A 931 -2.41 20.53 -9.74
C PHE A 931 -0.91 20.59 -9.42
N TYR A 932 -0.39 21.70 -8.90
CA TYR A 932 0.99 21.75 -8.38
C TYR A 932 1.15 20.81 -7.18
N ILE A 933 0.27 20.91 -6.19
CA ILE A 933 0.25 20.06 -4.99
C ILE A 933 0.18 18.59 -5.41
N PHE A 934 -0.74 18.22 -6.30
CA PHE A 934 -0.85 16.85 -6.80
C PHE A 934 0.42 16.36 -7.53
N VAL A 935 0.94 17.11 -8.50
CA VAL A 935 2.10 16.68 -9.32
C VAL A 935 3.42 16.67 -8.54
N PHE A 936 3.59 17.57 -7.58
CA PHE A 936 4.88 17.81 -6.90
C PHE A 936 4.88 17.40 -5.42
N GLU A 937 3.74 17.41 -4.73
CA GLU A 937 3.63 17.23 -3.27
C GLU A 937 2.91 15.91 -2.89
N THR A 938 1.70 15.61 -3.40
CA THR A 938 0.90 14.43 -2.95
C THR A 938 0.92 13.19 -3.86
N GLU A 939 0.70 13.32 -5.17
CA GLU A 939 0.44 12.21 -6.12
C GLU A 939 -0.80 11.32 -5.82
N LYS A 940 -1.50 11.53 -4.69
CA LYS A 940 -2.90 11.14 -4.44
C LYS A 940 -3.76 12.41 -4.38
N HIS A 941 -4.81 12.47 -5.20
CA HIS A 941 -5.94 13.43 -5.09
C HIS A 941 -7.10 12.87 -5.92
N ASN A 942 -8.27 12.67 -5.32
CA ASN A 942 -9.35 11.88 -5.92
C ASN A 942 -10.02 12.58 -7.11
N GLY A 943 -10.18 13.91 -7.08
CA GLY A 943 -10.94 14.68 -8.08
C GLY A 943 -10.18 15.26 -9.28
N ILE A 944 -9.00 14.72 -9.65
CA ILE A 944 -8.17 15.31 -10.72
C ILE A 944 -8.84 15.23 -12.10
N ALA A 945 -9.54 14.12 -12.40
CA ALA A 945 -10.26 13.96 -13.68
C ALA A 945 -11.40 14.97 -13.81
N GLU A 946 -12.20 15.12 -12.75
CA GLU A 946 -13.35 16.00 -12.66
C GLU A 946 -12.94 17.49 -12.79
N LEU A 947 -11.81 17.87 -12.16
CA LEU A 947 -11.21 19.20 -12.32
C LEU A 947 -10.70 19.43 -13.76
N LEU A 948 -10.15 18.40 -14.42
CA LEU A 948 -9.74 18.48 -15.83
C LEU A 948 -10.94 18.58 -16.79
N GLU A 949 -12.06 17.91 -16.55
CA GLU A 949 -13.29 18.05 -17.37
C GLU A 949 -13.83 19.49 -17.33
N ILE A 950 -13.88 20.10 -16.14
CA ILE A 950 -14.20 21.52 -15.99
C ILE A 950 -13.21 22.37 -16.81
N LEU A 951 -11.92 22.10 -16.67
CA LEU A 951 -10.87 22.87 -17.34
C LEU A 951 -10.90 22.72 -18.86
N GLY A 952 -11.21 21.55 -19.42
CA GLY A 952 -11.37 21.37 -20.87
C GLY A 952 -12.45 22.30 -21.44
N SER A 953 -13.59 22.41 -20.75
CA SER A 953 -14.64 23.39 -21.07
C SER A 953 -14.15 24.84 -20.94
N VAL A 954 -13.36 25.15 -19.91
CA VAL A 954 -12.77 26.49 -19.70
C VAL A 954 -11.75 26.87 -20.76
N ILE A 955 -10.87 25.94 -21.17
CA ILE A 955 -9.83 26.12 -22.17
C ILE A 955 -10.48 26.36 -23.54
N ASN A 956 -11.50 25.56 -23.90
CA ASN A 956 -12.30 25.78 -25.10
C ASN A 956 -12.92 27.20 -25.10
N GLY A 957 -13.36 27.68 -23.94
CA GLY A 957 -13.83 29.06 -23.73
C GLY A 957 -12.77 30.17 -23.79
N PHE A 958 -11.48 29.88 -24.02
CA PHE A 958 -10.45 30.91 -24.16
C PHE A 958 -10.53 31.65 -25.51
N ALA A 959 -10.54 32.98 -25.42
CA ALA A 959 -10.43 33.88 -26.57
C ALA A 959 -9.05 33.80 -27.23
N LEU A 960 -9.01 34.11 -28.54
CA LEU A 960 -7.80 34.18 -29.35
C LEU A 960 -7.39 35.65 -29.58
N PRO A 961 -6.07 35.97 -29.63
CA PRO A 961 -4.94 35.08 -29.39
C PRO A 961 -4.84 34.64 -27.92
N LEU A 962 -4.31 33.44 -27.68
CA LEU A 962 -4.10 32.92 -26.33
C LEU A 962 -3.16 33.82 -25.52
N LYS A 963 -3.62 34.28 -24.36
CA LYS A 963 -2.83 35.06 -23.41
C LYS A 963 -1.66 34.26 -22.84
N GLU A 964 -0.62 34.96 -22.43
CA GLU A 964 0.55 34.36 -21.77
C GLU A 964 0.19 33.64 -20.45
N GLU A 965 -0.80 34.14 -19.68
CA GLU A 965 -1.31 33.43 -18.49
C GLU A 965 -1.85 32.02 -18.82
N HIS A 966 -2.41 31.81 -20.02
CA HIS A 966 -2.92 30.52 -20.46
C HIS A 966 -1.78 29.62 -20.99
N LYS A 967 -0.79 30.20 -21.67
CA LYS A 967 0.41 29.46 -22.15
C LYS A 967 1.26 28.95 -20.99
N LEU A 968 1.43 29.78 -19.95
CA LEU A 968 2.09 29.37 -18.71
C LEU A 968 1.30 28.29 -17.96
N PHE A 969 -0.03 28.28 -18.02
CA PHE A 969 -0.86 27.22 -17.45
C PHE A 969 -0.64 25.86 -18.17
N LEU A 970 -0.63 25.84 -19.50
CA LEU A 970 -0.26 24.65 -20.27
C LEU A 970 1.12 24.11 -19.85
N ILE A 971 2.13 24.98 -19.86
CA ILE A 971 3.54 24.60 -19.64
C ILE A 971 3.82 24.14 -18.20
N ARG A 972 3.18 24.76 -17.20
CA ARG A 972 3.50 24.55 -15.77
C ARG A 972 2.50 23.67 -15.03
N ALA A 973 1.27 23.53 -15.51
CA ALA A 973 0.22 22.75 -14.85
C ALA A 973 -0.14 21.49 -15.66
N LEU A 974 -0.58 21.66 -16.90
CA LEU A 974 -1.12 20.54 -17.70
C LEU A 974 -0.03 19.59 -18.19
N ILE A 975 1.03 20.08 -18.83
CA ILE A 975 2.10 19.20 -19.32
C ILE A 975 2.76 18.41 -18.15
N PRO A 976 3.00 18.98 -16.95
CA PRO A 976 3.47 18.20 -15.79
C PRO A 976 2.48 17.17 -15.21
N LEU A 977 1.16 17.23 -15.48
CA LEU A 977 0.22 16.18 -15.07
C LEU A 977 0.48 14.81 -15.74
N HIS A 978 1.36 14.74 -16.74
CA HIS A 978 1.86 13.49 -17.29
C HIS A 978 2.96 12.84 -16.42
N LYS A 979 3.47 13.50 -15.36
CA LYS A 979 4.49 12.95 -14.45
C LYS A 979 3.98 11.83 -13.51
N PRO A 980 2.88 11.98 -12.75
CA PRO A 980 2.41 10.99 -11.76
C PRO A 980 2.26 9.56 -12.26
N LYS A 981 2.37 8.59 -11.34
CA LYS A 981 2.14 7.16 -11.62
C LYS A 981 0.68 6.85 -11.97
N CYS A 982 -0.26 7.57 -11.35
CA CYS A 982 -1.71 7.41 -11.46
C CYS A 982 -2.36 8.03 -12.72
N LEU A 983 -1.57 8.46 -13.72
CA LEU A 983 -2.05 9.02 -14.99
C LEU A 983 -3.23 8.26 -15.66
N PRO A 984 -3.30 6.91 -15.65
CA PRO A 984 -4.45 6.17 -16.19
C PRO A 984 -5.83 6.62 -15.67
N MET A 985 -5.91 7.21 -14.47
CA MET A 985 -7.18 7.66 -13.88
C MET A 985 -7.74 8.95 -14.49
N TYR A 986 -6.93 9.73 -15.21
CA TYR A 986 -7.32 11.05 -15.74
C TYR A 986 -6.70 11.39 -17.12
N HIS A 987 -6.04 10.43 -17.77
CA HIS A 987 -5.34 10.62 -19.05
C HIS A 987 -6.26 11.17 -20.16
N GLN A 988 -7.48 10.64 -20.28
CA GLN A 988 -8.43 11.06 -21.33
C GLN A 988 -8.82 12.53 -21.18
N GLN A 989 -9.11 12.95 -19.95
CA GLN A 989 -9.42 14.34 -19.60
C GLN A 989 -8.22 15.26 -19.84
N LEU A 990 -7.00 14.76 -19.61
CA LEU A 990 -5.77 15.52 -19.82
C LEU A 990 -5.44 15.70 -21.31
N SER A 991 -5.43 14.63 -22.12
CA SER A 991 -5.22 14.73 -23.58
C SER A 991 -6.21 15.72 -24.21
N TYR A 992 -7.49 15.64 -23.83
CA TYR A 992 -8.51 16.60 -24.27
C TYR A 992 -8.14 18.07 -23.93
N CYS A 993 -7.62 18.33 -22.72
CA CYS A 993 -7.14 19.66 -22.34
C CYS A 993 -5.91 20.10 -23.14
N ILE A 994 -4.99 19.20 -23.45
CA ILE A 994 -3.81 19.48 -24.28
C ILE A 994 -4.22 19.76 -25.73
N MET A 995 -5.11 18.97 -26.31
CA MET A 995 -5.61 19.15 -27.67
C MET A 995 -6.27 20.52 -27.88
N GLN A 996 -7.12 20.92 -26.93
CA GLN A 996 -7.78 22.24 -26.93
C GLN A 996 -6.79 23.42 -26.91
N PHE A 997 -5.55 23.22 -26.46
CA PHE A 997 -4.48 24.22 -26.62
C PHE A 997 -3.82 24.18 -27.99
N VAL A 998 -3.55 22.99 -28.53
CA VAL A 998 -2.89 22.80 -29.84
C VAL A 998 -3.79 23.27 -31.01
N GLU A 999 -5.09 23.00 -30.95
CA GLU A 999 -6.08 23.50 -31.91
C GLU A 999 -6.16 25.04 -31.94
N LYS A 1000 -5.96 25.68 -30.78
CA LYS A 1000 -6.08 27.14 -30.60
C LYS A 1000 -4.82 27.93 -30.96
N ASP A 1001 -3.64 27.35 -30.78
CA ASP A 1001 -2.36 27.91 -31.23
C ASP A 1001 -1.40 26.77 -31.57
N CYS A 1002 -1.40 26.35 -32.85
CA CYS A 1002 -0.63 25.20 -33.34
C CYS A 1002 0.89 25.30 -33.10
N LYS A 1003 1.42 26.49 -32.77
CA LYS A 1003 2.82 26.68 -32.36
C LYS A 1003 3.13 26.08 -30.99
N LEU A 1004 2.10 25.83 -30.17
CA LEU A 1004 2.23 25.13 -28.90
C LEU A 1004 2.53 23.63 -29.08
N ALA A 1005 2.34 23.06 -30.28
CA ALA A 1005 2.65 21.65 -30.56
C ALA A 1005 4.11 21.29 -30.26
N ASP A 1006 5.09 22.13 -30.67
CA ASP A 1006 6.51 21.90 -30.33
C ASP A 1006 6.75 21.91 -28.82
N THR A 1007 6.01 22.75 -28.08
CA THR A 1007 6.08 22.83 -26.62
C THR A 1007 5.44 21.61 -25.93
N VAL A 1008 4.30 21.14 -26.43
CA VAL A 1008 3.62 19.91 -25.97
C VAL A 1008 4.50 18.69 -26.24
N ILE A 1009 4.97 18.51 -27.48
CA ILE A 1009 5.81 17.35 -27.87
C ILE A 1009 7.11 17.33 -27.05
N ARG A 1010 7.80 18.47 -26.87
CA ARG A 1010 8.96 18.54 -25.95
C ARG A 1010 8.59 18.26 -24.49
N GLY A 1011 7.38 18.61 -24.08
CA GLY A 1011 6.82 18.32 -22.77
C GLY A 1011 6.64 16.82 -22.52
N LEU A 1012 5.97 16.12 -23.45
CA LEU A 1012 5.79 14.67 -23.42
C LEU A 1012 7.14 13.95 -23.49
N LEU A 1013 8.04 14.35 -24.40
CA LEU A 1013 9.40 13.81 -24.49
C LEU A 1013 10.23 14.05 -23.20
N LYS A 1014 9.97 15.12 -22.44
CA LYS A 1014 10.63 15.40 -21.16
C LYS A 1014 10.12 14.49 -20.03
N TYR A 1015 8.84 14.12 -20.05
CA TYR A 1015 8.21 13.30 -19.02
C TYR A 1015 7.96 11.85 -19.48
N TRP A 1016 8.62 11.43 -20.56
CA TRP A 1016 8.42 10.13 -21.20
C TRP A 1016 8.66 8.98 -20.21
N PRO A 1017 7.75 8.01 -20.09
CA PRO A 1017 7.90 6.88 -19.17
C PRO A 1017 9.06 5.98 -19.60
N ILE A 1018 9.85 5.52 -18.63
CA ILE A 1018 11.03 4.66 -18.88
C ILE A 1018 10.77 3.20 -18.42
N THR A 1019 9.80 3.00 -17.51
CA THR A 1019 9.52 1.71 -16.85
C THR A 1019 8.01 1.46 -16.69
N ASN A 1020 7.21 1.89 -17.68
CA ASN A 1020 5.75 1.72 -17.65
C ASN A 1020 5.18 1.74 -19.09
N SER A 1021 5.09 0.56 -19.70
CA SER A 1021 4.60 0.37 -21.08
C SER A 1021 3.15 0.85 -21.26
N SER A 1022 2.26 0.59 -20.30
CA SER A 1022 0.88 1.09 -20.32
C SER A 1022 0.79 2.62 -20.41
N LYS A 1023 1.75 3.33 -19.80
CA LYS A 1023 1.88 4.78 -19.88
C LYS A 1023 2.59 5.25 -21.15
N GLU A 1024 3.50 4.44 -21.70
CA GLU A 1024 4.15 4.71 -22.99
C GLU A 1024 3.13 4.65 -24.14
N VAL A 1025 2.21 3.67 -24.13
CA VAL A 1025 1.09 3.59 -25.07
C VAL A 1025 0.17 4.81 -24.97
N MET A 1026 -0.11 5.30 -23.75
CA MET A 1026 -0.88 6.54 -23.54
C MET A 1026 -0.18 7.76 -24.16
N PHE A 1027 1.12 7.92 -23.92
CA PHE A 1027 1.92 8.99 -24.52
C PHE A 1027 1.99 8.87 -26.05
N LEU A 1028 2.06 7.66 -26.61
CA LEU A 1028 2.03 7.43 -28.06
C LEU A 1028 0.67 7.79 -28.67
N SER A 1029 -0.44 7.53 -27.97
CA SER A 1029 -1.80 7.90 -28.40
C SER A 1029 -1.99 9.42 -28.44
N GLU A 1030 -1.68 10.12 -27.33
CA GLU A 1030 -1.73 11.59 -27.28
C GLU A 1030 -0.81 12.22 -28.33
N LEU A 1031 0.38 11.64 -28.51
CA LEU A 1031 1.34 12.07 -29.52
C LEU A 1031 0.81 11.89 -30.95
N GLU A 1032 0.08 10.83 -31.29
CA GLU A 1032 -0.56 10.72 -32.62
C GLU A 1032 -1.57 11.85 -32.83
N GLU A 1033 -2.48 12.07 -31.88
CA GLU A 1033 -3.49 13.14 -31.94
C GLU A 1033 -2.83 14.52 -32.12
N VAL A 1034 -1.80 14.83 -31.31
CA VAL A 1034 -1.06 16.10 -31.39
C VAL A 1034 -0.31 16.22 -32.72
N LEU A 1035 0.25 15.13 -33.24
CA LEU A 1035 0.93 15.13 -34.54
C LEU A 1035 -0.01 15.28 -35.72
N GLU A 1036 -1.26 14.83 -35.65
CA GLU A 1036 -2.27 15.10 -36.68
C GLU A 1036 -2.50 16.61 -36.81
N ALA A 1037 -2.78 17.28 -35.68
CA ALA A 1037 -2.99 18.73 -35.57
C ALA A 1037 -1.73 19.59 -35.85
N THR A 1038 -0.52 19.02 -35.76
CA THR A 1038 0.74 19.76 -35.93
C THR A 1038 1.00 20.19 -37.38
N GLN A 1039 1.33 21.47 -37.59
CA GLN A 1039 1.74 22.00 -38.90
C GLN A 1039 3.18 21.62 -39.28
N PRO A 1040 3.52 21.39 -40.57
CA PRO A 1040 4.85 20.92 -40.99
C PRO A 1040 6.03 21.81 -40.57
N SER A 1041 5.84 23.13 -40.44
CA SER A 1041 6.87 24.07 -39.99
C SER A 1041 7.22 23.94 -38.51
N GLU A 1042 6.26 23.51 -37.69
CA GLU A 1042 6.45 23.27 -36.25
C GLU A 1042 6.96 21.84 -36.02
N PHE A 1043 6.46 20.86 -36.77
CA PHE A 1043 6.99 19.48 -36.77
C PHE A 1043 8.50 19.43 -37.03
N GLN A 1044 9.02 20.26 -37.96
CA GLN A 1044 10.46 20.34 -38.24
C GLN A 1044 11.33 20.72 -37.03
N ARG A 1045 10.77 21.38 -36.01
CA ARG A 1045 11.49 21.75 -34.78
C ARG A 1045 11.62 20.58 -33.81
N CYS A 1046 10.58 19.75 -33.70
CA CYS A 1046 10.53 18.63 -32.76
C CYS A 1046 10.90 17.27 -33.40
N MET A 1047 10.89 17.13 -34.73
CA MET A 1047 11.04 15.84 -35.42
C MET A 1047 12.30 15.06 -35.00
N VAL A 1048 13.45 15.71 -34.81
CA VAL A 1048 14.71 14.99 -34.52
C VAL A 1048 14.68 14.31 -33.15
N PRO A 1049 14.46 14.99 -32.00
CA PRO A 1049 14.35 14.31 -30.72
C PRO A 1049 13.15 13.36 -30.66
N LEU A 1050 12.06 13.68 -31.35
CA LEU A 1050 10.87 12.82 -31.46
C LEU A 1050 11.19 11.47 -32.13
N PHE A 1051 11.81 11.49 -33.32
CA PHE A 1051 12.22 10.25 -33.99
C PHE A 1051 13.29 9.49 -33.21
N HIS A 1052 14.17 10.14 -32.45
CA HIS A 1052 15.11 9.44 -31.58
C HIS A 1052 14.38 8.71 -30.44
N GLN A 1053 13.32 9.30 -29.87
CA GLN A 1053 12.55 8.63 -28.84
C GLN A 1053 11.65 7.53 -29.43
N ILE A 1054 10.97 7.75 -30.56
CA ILE A 1054 10.21 6.70 -31.26
C ILE A 1054 11.15 5.55 -31.67
N ALA A 1055 12.36 5.83 -32.16
CA ALA A 1055 13.34 4.79 -32.48
C ALA A 1055 13.81 4.01 -31.24
N ARG A 1056 13.91 4.65 -30.06
CA ARG A 1056 14.13 3.97 -28.78
C ARG A 1056 12.94 3.10 -28.37
N CYS A 1057 11.71 3.57 -28.56
CA CYS A 1057 10.50 2.76 -28.34
C CYS A 1057 10.53 1.52 -29.25
N LEU A 1058 10.74 1.71 -30.56
CA LEU A 1058 10.81 0.63 -31.57
C LEU A 1058 12.00 -0.32 -31.40
N SER A 1059 13.02 0.04 -30.61
CA SER A 1059 14.16 -0.84 -30.26
C SER A 1059 14.15 -1.26 -28.78
N SER A 1060 13.09 -0.91 -28.04
CA SER A 1060 12.83 -1.34 -26.68
C SER A 1060 12.25 -2.76 -26.68
N SER A 1061 12.62 -3.57 -25.69
CA SER A 1061 12.07 -4.91 -25.48
C SER A 1061 10.54 -4.90 -25.35
N HIS A 1062 9.98 -3.84 -24.75
CA HIS A 1062 8.56 -3.73 -24.40
C HIS A 1062 7.66 -3.32 -25.58
N PHE A 1063 8.20 -3.14 -26.80
CA PHE A 1063 7.40 -2.85 -28.00
C PHE A 1063 6.81 -4.12 -28.64
N GLN A 1064 7.26 -5.31 -28.24
CA GLN A 1064 6.78 -6.57 -28.83
C GLN A 1064 5.42 -7.03 -28.27
N ASP A 1065 4.98 -6.50 -27.12
CA ASP A 1065 3.73 -6.87 -26.45
C ASP A 1065 2.46 -6.23 -27.07
N LEU A 1066 2.57 -5.60 -28.24
CA LEU A 1066 1.53 -4.78 -28.89
C LEU A 1066 0.74 -5.48 -30.01
N LEU A 1067 0.82 -6.82 -30.13
CA LEU A 1067 0.31 -7.57 -31.29
C LEU A 1067 -0.59 -8.75 -30.91
N PRO A 1068 -1.91 -8.71 -31.24
CA PRO A 1068 -2.78 -9.89 -31.24
C PRO A 1068 -2.61 -10.70 -32.52
N GLU A 1069 -2.75 -12.03 -32.45
CA GLU A 1069 -2.70 -12.91 -33.63
C GLU A 1069 -3.97 -12.82 -34.51
N PRO A 1070 -3.83 -12.77 -35.85
CA PRO A 1070 -4.94 -12.92 -36.79
C PRO A 1070 -5.03 -14.35 -37.36
N ASN A 1071 -6.17 -15.01 -37.14
CA ASN A 1071 -6.51 -16.27 -37.81
C ASN A 1071 -6.95 -16.07 -39.26
N GLY A 1072 -6.51 -16.96 -40.16
CA GLY A 1072 -7.35 -17.44 -41.28
C GLY A 1072 -7.24 -16.77 -42.66
N PHE A 1073 -6.60 -17.50 -43.58
CA PHE A 1073 -6.88 -17.57 -45.04
C PHE A 1073 -6.71 -16.34 -45.97
N SER A 1074 -5.75 -16.50 -46.91
CA SER A 1074 -5.70 -16.00 -48.31
C SER A 1074 -5.89 -14.50 -48.58
N THR A 1075 -5.04 -13.83 -49.37
CA THR A 1075 -4.11 -14.34 -50.40
C THR A 1075 -2.86 -13.47 -50.49
#